data_AF-A0A7C1BB86-F1
#
_entry.id   AF-A0A7C1BB86-F1
#
_cell.length_a   1.000
_cell.length_b   1.000
_cell.length_c   1.000
_cell.angle_alpha   90.00
_cell.angle_beta   90.00
_cell.angle_gamma   90.00
#
_symmetry.space_group_name_H-M   'P 1'
#
loop_
_entity.id
_entity.type
_entity.pdbx_description
1 polymer ?
#
loop_
_entity_poly.entity_id
_entity_poly.type
_entity_poly.pdbx_seq_one_letter_code
_entity_poly.pdbx_strand_id
1 'polypeptide(L)'
;MKTSNILRKLTFLIYKSFYLPVLYLVLPMSFQFVFISSTMGEVFHPSATVLGTPLAYYGPKDKPGPVDETLDGLSRRLESHGYTVILSKGAPPETLDDVVKAGKAQQVQFVFYGSISCLGDWLGLNLRIVDLENADIEPKLLSAEGNRRELNTLLDKMGTKMVKAIAAPYLVSKVRVTGNKRVDTDAVLQVTMTKAGDFFDPKIIASDIKSIYGLGYFNDVRVDASDSPSGRIVTFILKEKHAIKNIKYSGNKEISEKKLRETIDLKPYTIIQEKTIQENIEKIKALYTEKGYVGTSVHASVEPVSEQTADVIFEITEGEQVKIHTIEFQGNQAFPDKELKELLETSEKRSLWIPSWSNIMALFKGDQAILKQDAMERDLGRIASYYHNRGYMDAKVGRPTVRRKDAELYITIPIEEGNRYGVGSVDIEQDFFKDREDLLSRLQITKESVFSRQILRQDMLKLTDLYADEGFAYADITPRIEKDPDKKLVNVMLLVNTGPKVTLERIEIVGNTRTRDKVIRRELRVKELEPFSASGFRKSVQRLNRLGYFEDVNLIPSKGSSAELMDLKVEVKEMATGTFSVGAGYSSVENFMFMGEISQRNFLGKGQSLTFKGVLGGETTRFSLNFVEPYLRDTQLSFGIEAYNWEVEYDDYTKESMGGAVRFGYPLNDDLRTFVKLRMDNTDMSDVSDYASTIIKDSQDIHSTRSVSTGILYDTRNDYYNPSHGWNNRISIEYAGGLLSGDSAFVKLEGAVSYYHPIWKSVIGHIRAGTGYVTEGSSGKLPIYERFFLGGIDSVRGYKYGRISPTDPNSLDDDRVGGNYMGFIQLETIFPLLKNMGLNGVIFLDMGNCWDDDNDYENQTTRLSVGPGIRWLSPMGPLRIEWGFNINKDEGDDSSNWEFRMGGSF
;
A
#
# COMPACT_ATOMS: atom_id res chain seq x y z
N MET A 1 -13.41 53.76 -32.61
CA MET A 1 -12.80 55.02 -33.09
C MET A 1 -11.34 54.77 -33.42
N LYS A 2 -10.94 55.13 -34.67
CA LYS A 2 -9.58 55.27 -35.26
C LYS A 2 -8.73 53.97 -35.38
N THR A 3 -8.66 53.29 -36.54
CA THR A 3 -7.80 53.54 -37.75
C THR A 3 -6.31 53.60 -37.44
N SER A 4 -5.36 53.05 -38.19
CA SER A 4 -5.26 52.11 -39.32
C SER A 4 -3.75 51.97 -39.60
N ASN A 5 -3.33 50.83 -40.17
CA ASN A 5 -2.20 50.65 -41.10
C ASN A 5 -0.80 51.21 -40.74
N ILE A 6 0.24 50.38 -40.94
CA ILE A 6 1.09 50.45 -42.14
C ILE A 6 2.17 49.37 -42.00
N LEU A 7 1.93 48.26 -42.70
CA LEU A 7 2.97 47.47 -43.34
C LEU A 7 3.41 48.24 -44.60
N ARG A 8 4.70 48.20 -44.91
CA ARG A 8 5.42 48.83 -46.06
C ARG A 8 5.85 50.29 -45.84
N LYS A 9 7.13 50.47 -45.52
CA LYS A 9 8.11 51.05 -46.47
C LYS A 9 9.56 50.86 -45.99
N LEU A 10 10.34 50.23 -46.89
CA LEU A 10 11.77 50.46 -47.19
C LEU A 10 12.79 50.13 -46.08
N THR A 11 13.75 49.19 -46.20
CA THR A 11 14.76 48.92 -47.25
C THR A 11 15.51 50.17 -47.73
N PHE A 12 16.67 50.49 -47.12
CA PHE A 12 18.00 50.70 -47.76
C PHE A 12 19.05 51.30 -46.79
N LEU A 13 20.21 50.63 -46.60
CA LEU A 13 21.60 51.13 -46.71
C LEU A 13 22.57 50.13 -46.01
N ILE A 14 23.42 49.35 -46.72
CA ILE A 14 24.78 49.67 -47.28
C ILE A 14 25.84 49.75 -46.15
N TYR A 15 27.06 49.14 -46.15
CA TYR A 15 27.90 48.33 -47.04
C TYR A 15 29.12 47.79 -46.22
N LYS A 16 29.76 46.70 -46.69
CA LYS A 16 31.23 46.39 -46.76
C LYS A 16 32.20 46.97 -45.71
N SER A 17 33.24 46.31 -45.20
CA SER A 17 33.97 45.06 -45.46
C SER A 17 35.11 45.00 -44.40
N PHE A 18 35.57 43.82 -43.98
CA PHE A 18 36.97 43.34 -44.06
C PHE A 18 37.24 42.14 -43.12
N TYR A 19 37.54 41.00 -43.77
CA TYR A 19 38.59 40.00 -43.49
C TYR A 19 38.62 39.10 -42.22
N LEU A 20 38.65 37.79 -42.52
CA LEU A 20 39.07 36.62 -41.74
C LEU A 20 40.56 36.72 -41.28
N PRO A 21 41.06 35.93 -40.28
CA PRO A 21 41.09 34.45 -40.38
C PRO A 21 40.91 33.61 -39.08
N VAL A 22 40.34 32.40 -39.29
CA VAL A 22 40.70 31.05 -38.76
C VAL A 22 41.14 30.87 -37.29
N LEU A 23 40.34 30.17 -36.46
CA LEU A 23 40.68 28.89 -35.79
C LEU A 23 39.48 28.25 -35.05
N TYR A 24 39.18 26.99 -35.40
CA TYR A 24 38.46 25.90 -34.72
C TYR A 24 37.59 26.14 -33.45
N LEU A 25 36.30 25.78 -33.55
CA LEU A 25 35.73 24.72 -32.70
C LEU A 25 34.52 24.07 -33.39
N VAL A 26 34.61 22.74 -33.58
CA VAL A 26 33.62 21.86 -34.19
C VAL A 26 32.78 21.24 -33.09
N LEU A 27 31.45 21.30 -33.20
CA LEU A 27 30.54 20.30 -32.63
C LEU A 27 29.27 20.25 -33.51
N PRO A 28 29.01 19.11 -34.19
CA PRO A 28 27.98 19.03 -35.22
C PRO A 28 26.62 18.72 -34.59
N MET A 29 25.60 19.49 -34.95
CA MET A 29 24.23 18.96 -34.98
C MET A 29 24.17 17.96 -36.13
N SER A 30 24.33 16.67 -35.82
CA SER A 30 24.09 15.58 -36.76
C SER A 30 22.59 15.45 -37.01
N PHE A 31 22.07 16.23 -37.95
CA PHE A 31 20.94 15.77 -38.74
C PHE A 31 21.42 14.57 -39.55
N GLN A 32 21.15 13.35 -39.08
CA GLN A 32 21.29 12.17 -39.91
C GLN A 32 20.18 12.21 -40.97
N PHE A 33 20.52 12.79 -42.11
CA PHE A 33 19.85 12.48 -43.36
C PHE A 33 19.98 10.98 -43.59
N VAL A 34 18.86 10.27 -43.57
CA VAL A 34 18.78 8.94 -44.17
C VAL A 34 18.94 9.16 -45.67
N PHE A 35 20.14 8.90 -46.19
CA PHE A 35 20.36 8.82 -47.63
C PHE A 35 19.67 7.56 -48.13
N ILE A 36 18.44 7.71 -48.59
CA ILE A 36 17.85 6.74 -49.51
C ILE A 36 18.40 7.10 -50.88
N SER A 37 19.38 6.32 -51.35
CA SER A 37 19.76 6.29 -52.76
C SER A 37 18.51 5.99 -53.58
N SER A 38 18.02 6.99 -54.30
CA SER A 38 16.87 6.88 -55.20
C SER A 38 17.32 6.23 -56.51
N THR A 39 17.46 4.91 -56.50
CA THR A 39 17.18 4.07 -57.66
C THR A 39 16.79 2.72 -57.10
N MET A 40 15.61 2.22 -57.47
CA MET A 40 15.32 0.80 -57.73
C MET A 40 13.83 0.49 -57.53
N GLY A 41 13.20 0.24 -58.68
CA GLY A 41 12.68 -1.09 -58.98
C GLY A 41 11.40 -1.52 -58.25
N GLU A 42 10.34 -1.68 -59.03
CA GLU A 42 9.12 -2.38 -58.66
C GLU A 42 9.40 -3.83 -58.21
N VAL A 43 8.39 -4.42 -57.57
CA VAL A 43 8.34 -5.79 -57.02
C VAL A 43 8.93 -6.81 -58.01
N PHE A 44 10.04 -7.44 -57.63
CA PHE A 44 10.73 -8.45 -58.44
C PHE A 44 10.01 -9.80 -58.35
N HIS A 45 9.12 -10.08 -59.30
CA HIS A 45 8.98 -11.45 -59.80
C HIS A 45 10.02 -11.61 -60.92
N PRO A 46 10.76 -12.73 -61.03
CA PRO A 46 11.75 -12.85 -62.08
C PRO A 46 11.03 -13.04 -63.42
N SER A 47 10.65 -11.95 -64.08
CA SER A 47 10.44 -11.89 -65.52
C SER A 47 11.81 -11.85 -66.21
N ALA A 48 12.71 -12.75 -65.81
CA ALA A 48 14.05 -12.82 -66.36
C ALA A 48 13.96 -13.53 -67.72
N THR A 49 14.53 -12.92 -68.75
CA THR A 49 14.63 -13.54 -70.07
C THR A 49 15.86 -14.45 -70.09
N VAL A 50 15.67 -15.70 -70.49
CA VAL A 50 16.71 -16.73 -70.52
C VAL A 50 16.96 -17.15 -71.97
N LEU A 51 18.19 -17.12 -72.44
CA LEU A 51 18.57 -17.66 -73.75
C LEU A 51 19.04 -19.12 -73.59
N GLY A 52 18.36 -20.04 -74.25
CA GLY A 52 18.82 -21.42 -74.44
C GLY A 52 19.61 -21.54 -75.74
N THR A 53 20.86 -21.97 -75.68
CA THR A 53 21.66 -22.23 -76.88
C THR A 53 21.57 -23.69 -77.32
N PRO A 54 21.84 -24.00 -78.62
CA PRO A 54 21.88 -25.37 -79.10
C PRO A 54 22.84 -26.24 -78.25
N LEU A 55 22.39 -27.42 -77.85
CA LEU A 55 23.20 -28.33 -77.04
C LEU A 55 24.13 -29.17 -77.92
N ALA A 56 25.38 -29.35 -77.50
CA ALA A 56 26.28 -30.28 -78.16
C ALA A 56 25.82 -31.73 -77.90
N TYR A 57 25.83 -32.57 -78.92
CA TYR A 57 25.47 -33.99 -78.81
C TYR A 57 26.71 -34.88 -78.86
N TYR A 58 26.85 -35.73 -77.85
CA TYR A 58 27.91 -36.75 -77.79
C TYR A 58 27.28 -38.14 -77.75
N GLY A 59 27.16 -38.79 -78.91
CA GLY A 59 26.57 -40.12 -79.03
C GLY A 59 26.76 -40.74 -80.43
N PRO A 60 26.17 -41.93 -80.70
CA PRO A 60 26.29 -42.61 -81.99
C PRO A 60 25.75 -41.76 -83.15
N LYS A 61 26.51 -41.62 -84.25
CA LYS A 61 26.15 -40.76 -85.40
C LYS A 61 24.95 -41.27 -86.20
N ASP A 62 24.65 -42.56 -86.11
CA ASP A 62 23.57 -43.27 -86.79
C ASP A 62 22.22 -43.16 -86.07
N LYS A 63 22.18 -42.63 -84.84
CA LYS A 63 20.95 -42.37 -84.08
C LYS A 63 20.98 -40.95 -83.51
N PRO A 64 20.24 -39.98 -84.09
CA PRO A 64 20.16 -38.65 -83.52
C PRO A 64 19.60 -38.74 -82.08
N GLY A 65 20.28 -38.07 -81.16
CA GLY A 65 19.84 -37.95 -79.77
C GLY A 65 18.65 -36.99 -79.63
N PRO A 66 17.96 -36.98 -78.47
CA PRO A 66 16.82 -36.11 -78.23
C PRO A 66 17.26 -34.66 -77.92
N VAL A 67 18.09 -34.06 -78.78
CA VAL A 67 18.70 -32.72 -78.54
C VAL A 67 17.62 -31.63 -78.53
N ASP A 68 16.82 -31.56 -79.59
CA ASP A 68 15.75 -30.57 -79.71
C ASP A 68 14.64 -30.81 -78.67
N GLU A 69 14.28 -32.08 -78.46
CA GLU A 69 13.30 -32.48 -77.43
C GLU A 69 13.77 -32.12 -76.01
N THR A 70 15.09 -32.22 -75.75
CA THR A 70 15.69 -31.79 -74.48
C THR A 70 15.66 -30.27 -74.34
N LEU A 71 16.06 -29.54 -75.38
CA LEU A 71 16.11 -28.07 -75.34
C LEU A 71 14.70 -27.47 -75.17
N ASP A 72 13.73 -27.93 -75.95
CA ASP A 72 12.31 -27.56 -75.82
C ASP A 72 11.74 -27.98 -74.45
N GLY A 73 12.10 -29.18 -73.98
CA GLY A 73 11.66 -29.70 -72.69
C GLY A 73 12.18 -28.90 -71.50
N LEU A 74 13.41 -28.37 -71.56
CA LEU A 74 13.94 -27.45 -70.55
C LEU A 74 13.31 -26.07 -70.65
N SER A 75 13.08 -25.57 -71.88
CA SER A 75 12.38 -24.29 -72.14
C SER A 75 11.03 -24.26 -71.45
N ARG A 76 10.17 -25.27 -71.72
CA ARG A 76 8.83 -25.37 -71.12
C ARG A 76 8.84 -25.42 -69.59
N ARG A 77 9.88 -26.01 -68.99
CA ARG A 77 10.03 -26.09 -67.53
C ARG A 77 10.47 -24.77 -66.91
N LEU A 78 11.27 -23.98 -67.61
CA LEU A 78 11.59 -22.61 -67.19
C LEU A 78 10.36 -21.70 -67.39
N GLU A 79 9.68 -21.80 -68.53
CA GLU A 79 8.46 -21.06 -68.81
C GLU A 79 7.33 -21.35 -67.80
N SER A 80 7.19 -22.61 -67.37
CA SER A 80 6.22 -22.98 -66.33
C SER A 80 6.52 -22.37 -64.95
N HIS A 81 7.74 -21.84 -64.76
CA HIS A 81 8.16 -21.10 -63.56
C HIS A 81 8.21 -19.57 -63.80
N GLY A 82 7.65 -19.08 -64.90
CA GLY A 82 7.48 -17.66 -65.19
C GLY A 82 8.64 -16.99 -65.93
N TYR A 83 9.64 -17.74 -66.39
CA TYR A 83 10.76 -17.22 -67.18
C TYR A 83 10.41 -17.11 -68.66
N THR A 84 10.83 -16.03 -69.32
CA THR A 84 10.70 -15.92 -70.79
C THR A 84 11.90 -16.58 -71.45
N VAL A 85 11.73 -17.70 -72.15
CA VAL A 85 12.86 -18.41 -72.77
C VAL A 85 12.92 -18.11 -74.26
N ILE A 86 14.10 -17.73 -74.74
CA ILE A 86 14.42 -17.55 -76.16
C ILE A 86 15.37 -18.68 -76.55
N LEU A 87 15.09 -19.39 -77.65
CA LEU A 87 15.99 -20.42 -78.17
C LEU A 87 16.78 -19.88 -79.37
N SER A 88 18.11 -19.99 -79.28
CA SER A 88 19.03 -19.62 -80.36
C SER A 88 19.06 -20.70 -81.45
N LYS A 89 19.15 -20.28 -82.72
CA LYS A 89 19.32 -21.18 -83.88
C LYS A 89 20.78 -21.15 -84.34
N GLY A 90 21.38 -22.32 -84.58
CA GLY A 90 22.76 -22.41 -85.08
C GLY A 90 23.52 -23.62 -84.53
N ALA A 91 24.85 -23.57 -84.60
CA ALA A 91 25.72 -24.57 -83.96
C ALA A 91 25.84 -24.31 -82.45
N PRO A 92 26.12 -25.34 -81.64
CA PRO A 92 26.43 -25.17 -80.22
C PRO A 92 27.63 -24.22 -80.03
N PRO A 93 27.60 -23.32 -79.04
CA PRO A 93 28.72 -22.41 -78.80
C PRO A 93 29.96 -23.16 -78.29
N GLU A 94 31.13 -22.84 -78.85
CA GLU A 94 32.40 -23.50 -78.51
C GLU A 94 33.14 -22.82 -77.34
N THR A 95 32.96 -21.50 -77.17
CA THR A 95 33.61 -20.72 -76.11
C THR A 95 32.62 -19.96 -75.24
N LEU A 96 33.03 -19.58 -74.01
CA LEU A 96 32.22 -18.75 -73.12
C LEU A 96 31.96 -17.36 -73.72
N ASP A 97 32.92 -16.81 -74.47
CA ASP A 97 32.78 -15.52 -75.16
C ASP A 97 31.65 -15.57 -76.20
N ASP A 98 31.50 -16.69 -76.92
CA ASP A 98 30.39 -16.88 -77.86
C ASP A 98 29.03 -16.88 -77.15
N VAL A 99 28.97 -17.50 -75.98
CA VAL A 99 27.76 -17.55 -75.13
C VAL A 99 27.39 -16.15 -74.63
N VAL A 100 28.36 -15.41 -74.09
CA VAL A 100 28.16 -14.04 -73.58
C VAL A 100 27.74 -13.10 -74.72
N LYS A 101 28.37 -13.21 -75.89
CA LYS A 101 28.04 -12.40 -77.07
C LYS A 101 26.64 -12.70 -77.59
N ALA A 102 26.24 -13.97 -77.66
CA ALA A 102 24.90 -14.38 -78.07
C ALA A 102 23.83 -13.88 -77.09
N GLY A 103 24.10 -13.97 -75.79
CA GLY A 103 23.23 -13.47 -74.75
C GLY A 103 23.02 -11.95 -74.80
N LYS A 104 24.11 -11.19 -74.89
CA LYS A 104 24.06 -9.72 -74.99
C LYS A 104 23.32 -9.25 -76.25
N ALA A 105 23.50 -9.93 -77.38
CA ALA A 105 22.81 -9.62 -78.63
C ALA A 105 21.28 -9.75 -78.53
N GLN A 106 20.79 -10.68 -77.69
CA GLN A 106 19.36 -10.89 -77.45
C GLN A 106 18.83 -10.11 -76.24
N GLN A 107 19.65 -9.28 -75.61
CA GLN A 107 19.30 -8.52 -74.39
C GLN A 107 18.70 -9.40 -73.28
N VAL A 108 19.16 -10.64 -73.17
CA VAL A 108 18.71 -11.57 -72.13
C VAL A 108 19.56 -11.44 -70.86
N GLN A 109 19.03 -11.90 -69.74
CA GLN A 109 19.72 -11.83 -68.46
C GLN A 109 20.53 -13.10 -68.16
N PHE A 110 19.97 -14.27 -68.47
CA PHE A 110 20.64 -15.55 -68.27
C PHE A 110 20.85 -16.26 -69.60
N VAL A 111 21.96 -16.99 -69.74
CA VAL A 111 22.19 -17.89 -70.88
C VAL A 111 22.49 -19.28 -70.34
N PHE A 112 21.77 -20.30 -70.81
CA PHE A 112 22.17 -21.69 -70.56
C PHE A 112 22.68 -22.35 -71.84
N TYR A 113 23.76 -23.09 -71.70
CA TYR A 113 24.41 -23.83 -72.79
C TYR A 113 25.00 -25.13 -72.25
N GLY A 114 25.29 -26.10 -73.11
CA GLY A 114 25.89 -27.34 -72.65
C GLY A 114 25.79 -28.48 -73.63
N SER A 115 25.76 -29.69 -73.09
CA SER A 115 25.75 -30.92 -73.89
C SER A 115 24.85 -32.00 -73.33
N ILE A 116 24.38 -32.85 -74.24
CA ILE A 116 23.71 -34.10 -73.93
C ILE A 116 24.54 -35.26 -74.50
N SER A 117 24.92 -36.17 -73.60
CA SER A 117 25.68 -37.38 -73.91
C SER A 117 24.76 -38.59 -73.89
N CYS A 118 24.88 -39.49 -74.87
CA CYS A 118 24.06 -40.69 -74.99
C CYS A 118 24.95 -41.94 -75.14
N LEU A 119 24.80 -42.90 -74.22
CA LEU A 119 25.47 -44.19 -74.26
C LEU A 119 24.46 -45.31 -74.02
N GLY A 120 24.00 -45.97 -75.09
CA GLY A 120 22.88 -46.91 -75.01
C GLY A 120 21.58 -46.21 -74.56
N ASP A 121 20.95 -46.74 -73.51
CA ASP A 121 19.77 -46.13 -72.88
C ASP A 121 20.15 -45.08 -71.79
N TRP A 122 21.43 -44.84 -71.50
CA TRP A 122 21.87 -43.81 -70.55
C TRP A 122 21.97 -42.43 -71.23
N LEU A 123 21.46 -41.40 -70.55
CA LEU A 123 21.56 -39.99 -70.92
C LEU A 123 22.24 -39.20 -69.81
N GLY A 124 23.25 -38.40 -70.17
CA GLY A 124 23.89 -37.43 -69.31
C GLY A 124 23.69 -36.02 -69.85
N LEU A 125 23.10 -35.14 -69.05
CA LEU A 125 22.85 -33.74 -69.39
C LEU A 125 23.75 -32.85 -68.55
N ASN A 126 24.65 -32.11 -69.20
CA ASN A 126 25.58 -31.18 -68.55
C ASN A 126 25.34 -29.78 -69.08
N LEU A 127 24.79 -28.91 -68.26
CA LEU A 127 24.49 -27.52 -68.59
C LEU A 127 25.35 -26.58 -67.78
N ARG A 128 25.60 -25.40 -68.34
CA ARG A 128 26.21 -24.25 -67.68
C ARG A 128 25.25 -23.08 -67.81
N ILE A 129 25.05 -22.34 -66.72
CA ILE A 129 24.25 -21.12 -66.70
C ILE A 129 25.18 -19.93 -66.44
N VAL A 130 25.06 -18.91 -67.28
CA VAL A 130 25.78 -17.64 -67.18
C VAL A 130 24.79 -16.55 -66.84
N ASP A 131 25.10 -15.75 -65.82
CA ASP A 131 24.41 -14.50 -65.51
C ASP A 131 25.16 -13.36 -66.22
N LEU A 132 24.49 -12.68 -67.15
CA LEU A 132 25.11 -11.62 -67.95
C LEU A 132 25.17 -10.26 -67.22
N GLU A 133 24.43 -10.09 -66.14
CA GLU A 133 24.50 -8.89 -65.30
C GLU A 133 25.68 -8.96 -64.32
N ASN A 134 26.08 -10.17 -63.91
CA ASN A 134 27.26 -10.45 -63.09
C ASN A 134 28.27 -11.35 -63.83
N ALA A 135 28.79 -10.86 -64.96
CA ALA A 135 29.66 -11.64 -65.86
C ALA A 135 31.04 -12.03 -65.27
N ASP A 136 31.42 -11.52 -64.10
CA ASP A 136 32.65 -11.88 -63.38
C ASP A 136 32.54 -13.22 -62.61
N ILE A 137 31.36 -13.84 -62.59
CA ILE A 137 31.10 -15.12 -61.90
C ILE A 137 31.26 -16.29 -62.88
N GLU A 138 32.04 -17.31 -62.51
CA GLU A 138 32.20 -18.52 -63.31
C GLU A 138 30.84 -19.17 -63.65
N PRO A 139 30.65 -19.69 -64.88
CA PRO A 139 29.40 -20.33 -65.28
C PRO A 139 29.00 -21.45 -64.32
N LYS A 140 27.76 -21.42 -63.83
CA LYS A 140 27.28 -22.41 -62.87
C LYS A 140 27.02 -23.74 -63.57
N LEU A 141 27.84 -24.75 -63.25
CA LEU A 141 27.74 -26.09 -63.83
C LEU A 141 26.62 -26.90 -63.17
N LEU A 142 25.73 -27.46 -63.98
CA LEU A 142 24.61 -28.32 -63.59
C LEU A 142 24.70 -29.64 -64.35
N SER A 143 24.69 -30.77 -63.64
CA SER A 143 24.69 -32.10 -64.25
C SER A 143 23.50 -32.93 -63.77
N ALA A 144 22.94 -33.74 -64.66
CA ALA A 144 21.94 -34.74 -64.33
C ALA A 144 22.09 -35.95 -65.25
N GLU A 145 21.81 -37.14 -64.73
CA GLU A 145 21.83 -38.39 -65.48
C GLU A 145 20.49 -39.12 -65.37
N GLY A 146 20.15 -39.88 -66.40
CA GLY A 146 18.88 -40.58 -66.48
C GLY A 146 18.84 -41.59 -67.61
N ASN A 147 17.67 -42.23 -67.78
CA ASN A 147 17.43 -43.18 -68.85
C ASN A 147 16.69 -42.50 -70.02
N ARG A 148 17.00 -42.88 -71.26
CA ARG A 148 16.36 -42.39 -72.48
C ARG A 148 14.84 -42.59 -72.48
N ARG A 149 14.33 -43.65 -71.86
CA ARG A 149 12.88 -43.92 -71.71
C ARG A 149 12.20 -43.04 -70.66
N GLU A 150 12.98 -42.38 -69.80
CA GLU A 150 12.52 -41.50 -68.72
C GLU A 150 13.04 -40.06 -68.92
N LEU A 151 13.13 -39.61 -70.19
CA LEU A 151 13.64 -38.29 -70.52
C LEU A 151 12.94 -37.17 -69.74
N ASN A 152 11.61 -37.24 -69.58
CA ASN A 152 10.87 -36.26 -68.79
C ASN A 152 11.35 -36.17 -67.33
N THR A 153 11.63 -37.29 -66.68
CA THR A 153 12.15 -37.31 -65.30
C THR A 153 13.55 -36.67 -65.21
N LEU A 154 14.40 -36.90 -66.22
CA LEU A 154 15.72 -36.25 -66.32
C LEU A 154 15.57 -34.73 -66.51
N LEU A 155 14.66 -34.30 -67.37
CA LEU A 155 14.37 -32.90 -67.63
C LEU A 155 13.72 -32.22 -66.41
N ASP A 156 12.89 -32.90 -65.64
CA ASP A 156 12.31 -32.37 -64.39
C ASP A 156 13.41 -32.11 -63.34
N LYS A 157 14.34 -33.07 -63.18
CA LYS A 157 15.50 -32.93 -62.31
C LYS A 157 16.38 -31.76 -62.74
N MET A 158 16.66 -31.64 -64.04
CA MET A 158 17.49 -30.55 -64.55
C MET A 158 16.78 -29.19 -64.48
N GLY A 159 15.51 -29.11 -64.88
CA GLY A 159 14.70 -27.90 -64.80
C GLY A 159 14.64 -27.36 -63.38
N THR A 160 14.44 -28.22 -62.38
CA THR A 160 14.48 -27.84 -60.96
C THR A 160 15.85 -27.26 -60.56
N LYS A 161 16.95 -27.83 -61.06
CA LYS A 161 18.30 -27.31 -60.81
C LYS A 161 18.54 -25.97 -61.50
N MET A 162 18.01 -25.78 -62.71
CA MET A 162 18.12 -24.53 -63.47
C MET A 162 17.33 -23.40 -62.79
N VAL A 163 16.08 -23.65 -62.40
CA VAL A 163 15.26 -22.67 -61.66
C VAL A 163 15.95 -22.24 -60.36
N LYS A 164 16.48 -23.20 -59.58
CA LYS A 164 17.25 -22.88 -58.37
C LYS A 164 18.50 -22.07 -58.65
N ALA A 165 19.20 -22.35 -59.75
CA ALA A 165 20.41 -21.62 -60.13
C ALA A 165 20.10 -20.17 -60.54
N ILE A 166 19.02 -19.96 -61.29
CA ILE A 166 18.57 -18.64 -61.78
C ILE A 166 17.96 -17.81 -60.65
N ALA A 167 17.23 -18.42 -59.72
CA ALA A 167 16.64 -17.72 -58.58
C ALA A 167 17.65 -17.41 -57.46
N ALA A 168 18.75 -18.17 -57.35
CA ALA A 168 19.71 -18.08 -56.23
C ALA A 168 20.22 -16.65 -55.92
N PRO A 169 20.60 -15.79 -56.89
CA PRO A 169 21.07 -14.42 -56.60
C PRO A 169 20.03 -13.55 -55.87
N TYR A 170 18.76 -13.90 -56.00
CA TYR A 170 17.62 -13.16 -55.44
C TYR A 170 17.06 -13.79 -54.17
N LEU A 171 17.60 -14.92 -53.71
CA LEU A 171 17.13 -15.59 -52.52
C LEU A 171 18.02 -15.30 -51.32
N VAL A 172 17.42 -15.19 -50.15
CA VAL A 172 18.12 -15.13 -48.88
C VAL A 172 18.58 -16.55 -48.52
N SER A 173 19.88 -16.79 -48.53
CA SER A 173 20.45 -18.10 -48.20
C SER A 173 20.46 -18.33 -46.69
N LYS A 174 20.77 -17.28 -45.91
CA LYS A 174 20.82 -17.35 -44.45
C LYS A 174 20.64 -15.97 -43.83
N VAL A 175 19.93 -15.92 -42.71
CA VAL A 175 19.86 -14.73 -41.85
C VAL A 175 20.76 -14.94 -40.64
N ARG A 176 21.56 -13.94 -40.30
CA ARG A 176 22.47 -13.93 -39.15
C ARG A 176 22.23 -12.67 -38.33
N VAL A 177 22.45 -12.77 -37.02
CA VAL A 177 22.44 -11.63 -36.10
C VAL A 177 23.78 -11.62 -35.38
N THR A 178 24.40 -10.46 -35.29
CA THR A 178 25.69 -10.25 -34.61
C THR A 178 25.66 -8.97 -33.79
N GLY A 179 26.50 -8.90 -32.76
CA GLY A 179 26.60 -7.73 -31.87
C GLY A 179 25.60 -7.71 -30.71
N ASN A 180 24.61 -8.61 -30.71
CA ASN A 180 23.83 -8.94 -29.52
C ASN A 180 24.66 -9.75 -28.52
N LYS A 181 24.54 -9.42 -27.24
CA LYS A 181 25.18 -10.09 -26.11
C LYS A 181 24.15 -10.46 -25.04
N ARG A 182 23.21 -9.56 -24.75
CA ARG A 182 22.15 -9.76 -23.76
C ARG A 182 20.84 -10.22 -24.38
N VAL A 183 20.51 -9.75 -25.59
CA VAL A 183 19.30 -10.15 -26.31
C VAL A 183 19.59 -11.42 -27.08
N ASP A 184 18.78 -12.46 -26.89
CA ASP A 184 18.95 -13.70 -27.64
C ASP A 184 18.69 -13.50 -29.14
N THR A 185 19.50 -14.15 -29.96
CA THR A 185 19.40 -14.08 -31.42
C THR A 185 18.01 -14.46 -31.93
N ASP A 186 17.39 -15.47 -31.31
CA ASP A 186 16.05 -15.95 -31.72
C ASP A 186 14.97 -14.90 -31.47
N ALA A 187 15.08 -14.10 -30.40
CA ALA A 187 14.14 -13.01 -30.12
C ALA A 187 14.21 -11.92 -31.19
N VAL A 188 15.40 -11.63 -31.71
CA VAL A 188 15.59 -10.71 -32.84
C VAL A 188 14.98 -11.33 -34.11
N LEU A 189 15.26 -12.60 -34.39
CA LEU A 189 14.75 -13.29 -35.58
C LEU A 189 13.22 -13.46 -35.58
N GLN A 190 12.59 -13.50 -34.41
CA GLN A 190 11.13 -13.62 -34.30
C GLN A 190 10.38 -12.37 -34.78
N VAL A 191 10.98 -11.18 -34.65
CA VAL A 191 10.38 -9.91 -35.12
C VAL A 191 10.80 -9.53 -36.53
N THR A 192 11.72 -10.27 -37.14
CA THR A 192 12.10 -10.11 -38.54
C THR A 192 11.21 -10.95 -39.44
N MET A 193 10.75 -10.35 -40.54
CA MET A 193 9.99 -11.03 -41.59
C MET A 193 10.90 -11.81 -42.54
N THR A 194 12.13 -11.34 -42.77
CA THR A 194 13.10 -12.00 -43.66
C THR A 194 13.53 -13.37 -43.12
N LYS A 195 13.36 -14.44 -43.90
CA LYS A 195 13.80 -15.80 -43.56
C LYS A 195 14.66 -16.40 -44.67
N ALA A 196 15.41 -17.45 -44.31
CA ALA A 196 16.13 -18.23 -45.30
C ALA A 196 15.14 -18.90 -46.26
N GLY A 197 15.37 -18.71 -47.57
CA GLY A 197 14.49 -19.17 -48.64
C GLY A 197 13.58 -18.10 -49.23
N ASP A 198 13.45 -16.93 -48.60
CA ASP A 198 12.65 -15.81 -49.12
C ASP A 198 13.39 -15.04 -50.22
N PHE A 199 12.65 -14.27 -51.02
CA PHE A 199 13.26 -13.29 -51.92
C PHE A 199 13.89 -12.14 -51.11
N PHE A 200 15.09 -11.73 -51.51
CA PHE A 200 15.74 -10.56 -50.94
C PHE A 200 15.01 -9.29 -51.39
N ASP A 201 14.23 -8.69 -50.50
CA ASP A 201 13.52 -7.43 -50.72
C ASP A 201 14.02 -6.34 -49.77
N PRO A 202 14.68 -5.28 -50.28
CA PRO A 202 15.12 -4.14 -49.47
C PRO A 202 14.01 -3.46 -48.65
N LYS A 203 12.74 -3.48 -49.10
CA LYS A 203 11.62 -2.90 -48.36
C LYS A 203 11.29 -3.71 -47.12
N ILE A 204 11.34 -5.04 -47.24
CA ILE A 204 11.16 -5.96 -46.11
C ILE A 204 12.32 -5.78 -45.12
N ILE A 205 13.57 -5.68 -45.62
CA ILE A 205 14.75 -5.40 -44.79
C ILE A 205 14.61 -4.08 -44.02
N ALA A 206 14.13 -3.01 -44.65
CA ALA A 206 13.89 -1.73 -43.97
C ALA A 206 12.80 -1.85 -42.87
N SER A 207 11.75 -2.64 -43.12
CA SER A 207 10.74 -2.93 -42.11
C SER A 207 11.30 -3.76 -40.96
N ASP A 208 12.17 -4.74 -41.24
CA ASP A 208 12.82 -5.57 -40.24
C ASP A 208 13.75 -4.74 -39.35
N ILE A 209 14.53 -3.82 -39.93
CA ILE A 209 15.34 -2.85 -39.16
C ILE A 209 14.43 -2.05 -38.21
N LYS A 210 13.27 -1.58 -38.69
CA LYS A 210 12.31 -0.83 -37.87
C LYS A 210 11.71 -1.69 -36.76
N SER A 211 11.37 -2.95 -37.03
CA SER A 211 10.86 -3.90 -36.04
C SER A 211 11.89 -4.21 -34.95
N ILE A 212 13.15 -4.47 -35.34
CA ILE A 212 14.25 -4.71 -34.41
C ILE A 212 14.51 -3.45 -33.56
N TYR A 213 14.50 -2.25 -34.17
CA TYR A 213 14.64 -1.00 -33.42
C TYR A 213 13.46 -0.79 -32.45
N GLY A 214 12.26 -1.20 -32.86
CA GLY A 214 11.03 -1.19 -32.06
C GLY A 214 11.07 -2.05 -30.81
N LEU A 215 11.98 -3.03 -30.72
CA LEU A 215 12.24 -3.78 -29.48
C LEU A 215 12.80 -2.89 -28.37
N GLY A 216 13.38 -1.73 -28.70
CA GLY A 216 13.87 -0.74 -27.74
C GLY A 216 15.22 -1.07 -27.09
N TYR A 217 15.83 -2.21 -27.41
CA TYR A 217 17.07 -2.72 -26.79
C TYR A 217 18.37 -2.27 -27.47
N PHE A 218 18.29 -1.64 -28.64
CA PHE A 218 19.46 -1.34 -29.48
C PHE A 218 19.62 0.17 -29.73
N ASN A 219 20.86 0.66 -29.70
CA ASN A 219 21.25 2.02 -30.07
C ASN A 219 21.38 2.18 -31.59
N ASP A 220 21.85 1.13 -32.26
CA ASP A 220 22.10 1.11 -33.70
C ASP A 220 21.76 -0.28 -34.25
N VAL A 221 21.12 -0.32 -35.42
CA VAL A 221 20.71 -1.55 -36.12
C VAL A 221 21.13 -1.37 -37.57
N ARG A 222 22.15 -2.11 -38.00
CA ARG A 222 22.63 -2.11 -39.38
C ARG A 222 22.39 -3.45 -40.04
N VAL A 223 22.35 -3.45 -41.35
CA VAL A 223 22.26 -4.68 -42.14
C VAL A 223 23.40 -4.70 -43.13
N ASP A 224 24.08 -5.84 -43.17
CA ASP A 224 25.05 -6.19 -44.20
C ASP A 224 24.53 -7.37 -45.01
N ALA A 225 24.62 -7.28 -46.34
CA ALA A 225 24.16 -8.31 -47.26
C ALA A 225 25.34 -8.75 -48.14
N SER A 226 25.84 -9.96 -47.89
CA SER A 226 26.97 -10.53 -48.63
C SER A 226 26.52 -11.66 -49.56
N ASP A 227 27.13 -11.75 -50.74
CA ASP A 227 26.79 -12.77 -51.73
C ASP A 227 27.40 -14.13 -51.35
N SER A 228 26.67 -15.21 -51.71
CA SER A 228 27.12 -16.60 -51.54
C SER A 228 26.60 -17.46 -52.70
N PRO A 229 27.27 -18.58 -53.05
CA PRO A 229 26.85 -19.48 -54.14
C PRO A 229 25.41 -20.03 -54.03
N SER A 230 24.82 -19.92 -52.83
CA SER A 230 23.46 -20.37 -52.49
C SER A 230 22.45 -19.24 -52.29
N GLY A 231 22.86 -17.98 -52.49
CA GLY A 231 22.05 -16.76 -52.31
C GLY A 231 22.63 -15.81 -51.27
N ARG A 232 21.97 -14.67 -51.01
CA ARG A 232 22.47 -13.60 -50.13
C ARG A 232 22.41 -13.96 -48.64
N ILE A 233 23.48 -13.70 -47.91
CA ILE A 233 23.52 -13.79 -46.45
C ILE A 233 23.21 -12.42 -45.87
N VAL A 234 22.07 -12.31 -45.19
CA VAL A 234 21.63 -11.08 -44.51
C VAL A 234 22.12 -11.13 -43.07
N THR A 235 22.98 -10.19 -42.68
CA THR A 235 23.52 -10.08 -41.32
C THR A 235 23.04 -8.79 -40.66
N PHE A 236 22.19 -8.91 -39.63
CA PHE A 236 21.82 -7.81 -38.77
C PHE A 236 22.93 -7.56 -37.74
N ILE A 237 23.58 -6.40 -37.82
CA ILE A 237 24.65 -5.98 -36.92
C ILE A 237 24.04 -5.01 -35.91
N LEU A 238 24.01 -5.42 -34.65
CA LEU A 238 23.31 -4.74 -33.57
C LEU A 238 24.30 -4.10 -32.59
N LYS A 239 23.99 -2.89 -32.13
CA LYS A 239 24.66 -2.26 -30.99
C LYS A 239 23.67 -2.13 -29.84
N GLU A 240 23.78 -2.99 -28.84
CA GLU A 240 22.90 -2.96 -27.66
C GLU A 240 23.00 -1.66 -26.87
N LYS A 241 21.90 -1.30 -26.20
CA LYS A 241 21.88 -0.23 -25.21
C LYS A 241 22.56 -0.67 -23.92
N HIS A 242 23.25 0.27 -23.27
CA HIS A 242 23.83 0.04 -21.95
C HIS A 242 22.72 -0.26 -20.92
N ALA A 243 23.02 -1.13 -19.97
CA ALA A 243 22.21 -1.29 -18.76
C ALA A 243 22.66 -0.29 -17.69
N ILE A 244 21.74 0.13 -16.84
CA ILE A 244 22.01 1.01 -15.71
C ILE A 244 22.85 0.26 -14.69
N LYS A 245 24.04 0.77 -14.35
CA LYS A 245 24.83 0.24 -13.23
C LYS A 245 24.42 0.91 -11.92
N ASN A 246 24.56 2.23 -11.86
CA ASN A 246 24.10 3.06 -10.75
C ASN A 246 23.25 4.22 -11.23
N ILE A 247 22.43 4.74 -10.32
CA ILE A 247 21.70 6.00 -10.49
C ILE A 247 22.27 6.96 -9.46
N LYS A 248 22.82 8.07 -9.93
CA LYS A 248 23.47 9.10 -9.10
C LYS A 248 22.68 10.40 -9.18
N TYR A 249 22.71 11.17 -8.11
CA TYR A 249 22.11 12.49 -8.03
C TYR A 249 23.19 13.51 -7.67
N SER A 250 23.09 14.70 -8.23
CA SER A 250 23.99 15.81 -7.93
C SER A 250 23.17 17.10 -7.83
N GLY A 251 23.55 17.98 -6.90
CA GLY A 251 22.90 19.28 -6.69
C GLY A 251 21.63 19.25 -5.83
N ASN A 252 21.16 18.08 -5.38
CA ASN A 252 20.06 17.94 -4.43
C ASN A 252 20.50 18.21 -2.99
N LYS A 253 20.34 19.45 -2.51
CA LYS A 253 20.66 19.86 -1.14
C LYS A 253 19.46 19.77 -0.21
N GLU A 254 18.28 20.08 -0.74
CA GLU A 254 17.04 20.22 0.04
C GLU A 254 16.25 18.89 0.10
N ILE A 255 16.40 18.03 -0.91
CA ILE A 255 15.75 16.71 -0.95
C ILE A 255 16.81 15.59 -0.87
N SER A 256 16.63 14.68 0.08
CA SER A 256 17.54 13.54 0.25
C SER A 256 17.48 12.56 -0.91
N GLU A 257 18.63 11.95 -1.23
CA GLU A 257 18.73 10.94 -2.30
C GLU A 257 17.79 9.75 -2.09
N LYS A 258 17.55 9.35 -0.84
CA LYS A 258 16.60 8.28 -0.51
C LYS A 258 15.21 8.60 -1.06
N LYS A 259 14.74 9.83 -0.88
CA LYS A 259 13.41 10.26 -1.33
C LYS A 259 13.34 10.36 -2.85
N LEU A 260 14.40 10.85 -3.50
CA LEU A 260 14.51 10.87 -4.95
C LEU A 260 14.42 9.45 -5.53
N ARG A 261 15.16 8.51 -4.95
CA ARG A 261 15.16 7.09 -5.36
C ARG A 261 13.81 6.41 -5.18
N GLU A 262 13.04 6.75 -4.15
CA GLU A 262 11.67 6.26 -3.96
C GLU A 262 10.66 6.84 -4.96
N THR A 263 10.98 7.99 -5.57
CA THR A 263 10.08 8.71 -6.48
C THR A 263 10.24 8.27 -7.94
N ILE A 264 11.45 7.86 -8.32
CA ILE A 264 11.76 7.40 -9.66
C ILE A 264 11.48 5.90 -9.84
N ASP A 265 11.14 5.50 -11.07
CA ASP A 265 10.88 4.08 -11.39
C ASP A 265 12.11 3.39 -12.03
N LEU A 266 13.21 4.12 -12.24
CA LEU A 266 14.44 3.56 -12.79
C LEU A 266 15.09 2.65 -11.74
N LYS A 267 15.45 1.44 -12.17
CA LYS A 267 16.12 0.45 -11.33
C LYS A 267 17.50 0.13 -11.88
N PRO A 268 18.51 -0.10 -11.02
CA PRO A 268 19.76 -0.70 -11.44
C PRO A 268 19.52 -1.99 -12.24
N TYR A 269 20.44 -2.29 -13.15
CA TYR A 269 20.46 -3.44 -14.05
C TYR A 269 19.36 -3.48 -15.13
N THR A 270 18.56 -2.42 -15.27
CA THR A 270 17.59 -2.28 -16.36
C THR A 270 18.21 -1.62 -17.60
N ILE A 271 17.64 -1.83 -18.78
CA ILE A 271 18.13 -1.26 -20.04
C ILE A 271 17.78 0.23 -20.10
N ILE A 272 18.75 1.06 -20.48
CA ILE A 272 18.55 2.51 -20.58
C ILE A 272 17.60 2.82 -21.73
N GLN A 273 16.51 3.51 -21.42
CA GLN A 273 15.56 4.05 -22.39
C GLN A 273 15.40 5.55 -22.17
N GLU A 274 15.58 6.32 -23.24
CA GLU A 274 15.51 7.80 -23.21
C GLU A 274 14.14 8.29 -22.74
N LYS A 275 13.07 7.66 -23.19
CA LYS A 275 11.70 7.94 -22.73
C LYS A 275 11.57 7.80 -21.21
N THR A 276 12.08 6.71 -20.64
CA THR A 276 12.04 6.48 -19.20
C THR A 276 12.89 7.50 -18.44
N ILE A 277 14.07 7.89 -18.95
CA ILE A 277 14.87 8.97 -18.35
C ILE A 277 14.05 10.26 -18.31
N GLN A 278 13.40 10.64 -19.41
CA GLN A 278 12.60 11.86 -19.49
C GLN A 278 11.40 11.84 -18.54
N GLU A 279 10.69 10.72 -18.45
CA GLU A 279 9.59 10.55 -17.47
C GLU A 279 10.07 10.74 -16.03
N ASN A 280 11.27 10.23 -15.71
CA ASN A 280 11.84 10.37 -14.37
C ASN A 280 12.38 11.78 -14.08
N ILE A 281 12.87 12.50 -15.09
CA ILE A 281 13.16 13.94 -15.00
C ILE A 281 11.90 14.70 -14.56
N GLU A 282 10.77 14.44 -15.21
CA GLU A 282 9.50 15.11 -14.88
C GLU A 282 8.99 14.70 -13.49
N LYS A 283 9.19 13.45 -13.06
CA LYS A 283 8.87 13.03 -11.68
C LYS A 283 9.71 13.75 -10.62
N ILE A 284 11.01 13.92 -10.86
CA ILE A 284 11.89 14.67 -9.96
C ILE A 284 11.43 16.13 -9.90
N LYS A 285 11.18 16.77 -11.06
CA LYS A 285 10.65 18.15 -11.10
C LYS A 285 9.31 18.27 -10.37
N ALA A 286 8.41 17.29 -10.54
CA ALA A 286 7.12 17.25 -9.86
C ALA A 286 7.30 17.15 -8.33
N LEU A 287 8.24 16.33 -7.84
CA LEU A 287 8.56 16.24 -6.42
C LEU A 287 9.06 17.58 -5.85
N TYR A 288 9.97 18.26 -6.55
CA TYR A 288 10.43 19.60 -6.14
C TYR A 288 9.28 20.61 -6.14
N THR A 289 8.42 20.56 -7.15
CA THR A 289 7.23 21.41 -7.26
C THR A 289 6.26 21.14 -6.09
N GLU A 290 6.04 19.87 -5.73
CA GLU A 290 5.23 19.47 -4.58
C GLU A 290 5.79 19.99 -3.24
N LYS A 291 7.12 20.15 -3.17
CA LYS A 291 7.84 20.75 -2.04
C LYS A 291 7.96 22.28 -2.12
N GLY A 292 7.32 22.90 -3.10
CA GLY A 292 7.24 24.35 -3.28
C GLY A 292 8.42 24.99 -4.00
N TYR A 293 9.35 24.20 -4.55
CA TYR A 293 10.50 24.73 -5.31
C TYR A 293 10.08 24.99 -6.75
N VAL A 294 10.04 26.26 -7.14
CA VAL A 294 9.64 26.70 -8.49
C VAL A 294 10.88 27.07 -9.29
N GLY A 295 10.92 26.65 -10.55
CA GLY A 295 12.07 26.89 -11.44
C GLY A 295 13.18 25.85 -11.32
N THR A 296 12.93 24.71 -10.65
CA THR A 296 13.88 23.59 -10.60
C THR A 296 14.12 23.03 -12.01
N SER A 297 15.38 22.93 -12.40
CA SER A 297 15.79 22.27 -13.66
C SER A 297 16.56 21.00 -13.35
N VAL A 298 16.27 19.94 -14.10
CA VAL A 298 16.93 18.64 -13.96
C VAL A 298 17.47 18.25 -15.32
N HIS A 299 18.77 17.99 -15.38
CA HIS A 299 19.46 17.45 -16.55
C HIS A 299 19.89 16.02 -16.25
N ALA A 300 19.78 15.12 -17.22
CA ALA A 300 20.23 13.74 -17.07
C ALA A 300 21.36 13.46 -18.07
N SER A 301 22.46 12.90 -17.59
CA SER A 301 23.56 12.42 -18.40
C SER A 301 23.73 10.91 -18.23
N VAL A 302 24.21 10.25 -19.28
CA VAL A 302 24.48 8.81 -19.27
C VAL A 302 25.98 8.63 -19.51
N GLU A 303 26.69 8.17 -18.48
CA GLU A 303 28.13 7.99 -18.52
C GLU A 303 28.49 6.49 -18.63
N PRO A 304 29.09 6.04 -19.75
CA PRO A 304 29.49 4.65 -19.90
C PRO A 304 30.54 4.25 -18.86
N VAL A 305 30.27 3.19 -18.11
CA VAL A 305 31.21 2.60 -17.14
C VAL A 305 31.92 1.39 -17.75
N SER A 306 31.26 0.70 -18.67
CA SER A 306 31.81 -0.38 -19.50
C SER A 306 31.08 -0.44 -20.83
N GLU A 307 31.50 -1.32 -21.74
CA GLU A 307 30.79 -1.52 -23.02
C GLU A 307 29.32 -1.95 -22.89
N GLN A 308 28.90 -2.44 -21.73
CA GLN A 308 27.54 -2.95 -21.51
C GLN A 308 26.76 -2.18 -20.45
N THR A 309 27.42 -1.31 -19.68
CA THR A 309 26.81 -0.62 -18.54
C THR A 309 27.18 0.85 -18.48
N ALA A 310 26.24 1.67 -18.03
CA ALA A 310 26.43 3.10 -17.83
C ALA A 310 25.77 3.54 -16.53
N ASP A 311 26.31 4.59 -15.91
CA ASP A 311 25.68 5.29 -14.80
C ASP A 311 24.73 6.35 -15.37
N VAL A 312 23.55 6.50 -14.76
CA VAL A 312 22.62 7.59 -15.07
C VAL A 312 22.77 8.64 -13.97
N ILE A 313 23.13 9.85 -14.34
CA ILE A 313 23.39 10.95 -13.40
C ILE A 313 22.32 12.01 -13.60
N PHE A 314 21.55 12.30 -12.55
CA PHE A 314 20.61 13.41 -12.51
C PHE A 314 21.26 14.61 -11.85
N GLU A 315 21.57 15.63 -12.64
CA GLU A 315 22.06 16.94 -12.19
C GLU A 315 20.87 17.86 -11.95
N ILE A 316 20.65 18.22 -10.69
CA ILE A 316 19.50 18.99 -10.23
C ILE A 316 19.99 20.39 -9.85
N THR A 317 19.43 21.40 -10.52
CA THR A 317 19.54 22.79 -10.07
C THR A 317 18.24 23.15 -9.38
N GLU A 318 18.29 23.26 -8.06
CA GLU A 318 17.13 23.55 -7.23
C GLU A 318 16.61 24.97 -7.47
N GLY A 319 15.30 25.11 -7.61
CA GLY A 319 14.64 26.41 -7.73
C GLY A 319 14.48 27.15 -6.41
N GLU A 320 13.79 28.29 -6.44
CA GLU A 320 13.45 29.06 -5.23
C GLU A 320 12.22 28.43 -4.56
N GLN A 321 12.29 28.21 -3.24
CA GLN A 321 11.14 27.70 -2.48
C GLN A 321 10.12 28.82 -2.25
N VAL A 322 8.93 28.68 -2.84
CA VAL A 322 7.85 29.64 -2.72
C VAL A 322 6.88 29.19 -1.62
N LYS A 323 6.51 30.11 -0.72
CA LYS A 323 5.61 29.83 0.42
C LYS A 323 4.37 30.70 0.38
N ILE A 324 3.24 30.18 0.83
CA ILE A 324 1.98 30.89 0.99
C ILE A 324 2.14 31.92 2.10
N HIS A 325 2.06 33.20 1.76
CA HIS A 325 2.08 34.28 2.74
C HIS A 325 0.68 34.55 3.29
N THR A 326 -0.33 34.66 2.43
CA THR A 326 -1.71 34.97 2.85
C THR A 326 -2.73 34.21 2.01
N ILE A 327 -3.78 33.76 2.67
CA ILE A 327 -5.01 33.22 2.10
C ILE A 327 -6.12 34.19 2.51
N GLU A 328 -6.86 34.70 1.54
CA GLU A 328 -7.98 35.61 1.76
C GLU A 328 -9.24 35.05 1.14
N PHE A 329 -10.38 35.33 1.76
CA PHE A 329 -11.68 34.97 1.23
C PHE A 329 -12.38 36.22 0.73
N GLN A 330 -13.04 36.12 -0.43
CA GLN A 330 -13.78 37.23 -0.99
C GLN A 330 -15.24 36.84 -1.16
N GLY A 331 -16.14 37.61 -0.54
CA GLY A 331 -17.59 37.41 -0.66
C GLY A 331 -18.24 36.68 0.52
N ASN A 332 -17.45 36.21 1.49
CA ASN A 332 -17.95 35.74 2.77
C ASN A 332 -18.41 36.90 3.65
N GLN A 333 -19.60 36.77 4.24
CA GLN A 333 -20.23 37.73 5.15
C GLN A 333 -20.80 37.00 6.38
N ALA A 334 -21.32 35.79 6.19
CA ALA A 334 -21.87 34.96 7.25
C ALA A 334 -20.79 34.40 8.20
N PHE A 335 -19.60 34.10 7.67
CA PHE A 335 -18.50 33.53 8.46
C PHE A 335 -17.21 34.34 8.29
N PRO A 336 -16.49 34.64 9.39
CA PRO A 336 -15.24 35.39 9.31
C PRO A 336 -14.13 34.55 8.70
N ASP A 337 -13.18 35.19 8.02
CA ASP A 337 -12.01 34.56 7.40
C ASP A 337 -11.28 33.61 8.34
N LYS A 338 -11.11 34.02 9.60
CA LYS A 338 -10.43 33.21 10.63
C LYS A 338 -11.06 31.83 10.77
N GLU A 339 -12.39 31.75 10.77
CA GLU A 339 -13.10 30.48 10.90
C GLU A 339 -12.92 29.60 9.66
N LEU A 340 -12.97 30.20 8.46
CA LEU A 340 -12.74 29.48 7.21
C LEU A 340 -11.30 29.00 7.07
N LYS A 341 -10.32 29.78 7.54
CA LYS A 341 -8.89 29.38 7.58
C LYS A 341 -8.65 28.17 8.49
N GLU A 342 -9.40 28.04 9.59
CA GLU A 342 -9.28 26.90 10.51
C GLU A 342 -9.76 25.57 9.89
N LEU A 343 -10.51 25.61 8.79
CA LEU A 343 -10.97 24.42 8.06
C LEU A 343 -9.93 23.88 7.08
N LEU A 344 -8.93 24.70 6.72
CA LEU A 344 -7.97 24.35 5.68
C LEU A 344 -6.85 23.45 6.22
N GLU A 345 -6.43 22.51 5.40
CA GLU A 345 -5.18 21.78 5.55
C GLU A 345 -4.00 22.64 5.06
N THR A 346 -4.24 23.50 4.06
CA THR A 346 -3.30 24.50 3.57
C THR A 346 -3.12 25.62 4.58
N SER A 347 -1.87 25.97 4.90
CA SER A 347 -1.54 26.98 5.91
C SER A 347 -0.78 28.18 5.35
N GLU A 348 -0.89 29.33 5.99
CA GLU A 348 -0.03 30.50 5.74
C GLU A 348 1.32 30.41 6.46
N LYS A 349 2.33 31.12 5.95
CA LYS A 349 3.63 31.34 6.58
C LYS A 349 3.41 32.15 7.85
N ARG A 350 3.66 31.54 9.02
CA ARG A 350 3.49 32.21 10.32
C ARG A 350 4.79 32.90 10.77
N SER A 351 4.64 34.09 11.36
CA SER A 351 5.75 34.79 12.02
C SER A 351 6.09 34.12 13.35
N LEU A 352 7.35 33.70 13.51
CA LEU A 352 7.89 32.96 14.66
C LEU A 352 8.09 33.82 15.93
N TRP A 353 7.74 35.11 15.90
CA TRP A 353 8.06 36.06 16.99
C TRP A 353 6.97 36.22 18.07
N ILE A 354 5.82 35.54 17.94
CA ILE A 354 4.75 35.54 18.95
C ILE A 354 4.79 34.20 19.69
N PRO A 355 5.01 34.12 21.02
CA PRO A 355 5.00 32.86 21.74
C PRO A 355 3.56 32.32 21.83
N SER A 356 3.27 31.27 21.05
CA SER A 356 2.02 30.49 21.08
C SER A 356 2.37 29.02 20.85
N TRP A 357 1.65 28.09 21.49
CA TRP A 357 1.88 26.64 21.38
C TRP A 357 1.85 26.12 19.92
N SER A 358 1.13 26.82 19.03
CA SER A 358 1.12 26.51 17.59
C SER A 358 2.45 26.79 16.88
N ASN A 359 3.28 27.69 17.41
CA ASN A 359 4.59 28.04 16.87
C ASN A 359 5.67 27.01 17.30
N ILE A 360 5.46 26.31 18.42
CA ILE A 360 6.27 25.15 18.82
C ILE A 360 5.94 23.95 17.91
N MET A 361 4.67 23.73 17.58
CA MET A 361 4.25 22.73 16.57
C MET A 361 4.83 23.01 15.18
N ALA A 362 5.11 24.27 14.85
CA ALA A 362 5.67 24.66 13.55
C ALA A 362 7.09 24.18 13.32
N LEU A 363 7.88 23.95 14.38
CA LEU A 363 9.22 23.38 14.31
C LEU A 363 9.26 21.90 13.92
N PHE A 364 8.14 21.17 14.04
CA PHE A 364 8.09 19.72 13.81
C PHE A 364 7.33 19.28 12.54
N LYS A 365 6.74 20.22 11.77
CA LYS A 365 6.06 19.93 10.50
C LYS A 365 6.91 20.41 9.32
N GLY A 366 7.50 19.47 8.56
CA GLY A 366 8.49 19.76 7.51
C GLY A 366 8.01 20.46 6.23
N ASP A 367 6.70 20.62 6.00
CA ASP A 367 6.14 21.17 4.75
C ASP A 367 5.17 22.35 5.00
N GLN A 368 5.51 23.29 5.89
CA GLN A 368 4.61 24.42 6.17
C GLN A 368 4.51 25.41 5.00
N ALA A 369 3.28 25.88 4.77
CA ALA A 369 2.96 26.93 3.81
C ALA A 369 3.35 26.65 2.36
N ILE A 370 3.37 25.38 1.95
CA ILE A 370 3.55 25.01 0.54
C ILE A 370 2.16 24.78 -0.08
N LEU A 371 1.94 25.34 -1.27
CA LEU A 371 0.70 25.13 -2.01
C LEU A 371 0.70 23.77 -2.70
N LYS A 372 -0.09 22.84 -2.18
CA LYS A 372 -0.39 21.55 -2.85
C LYS A 372 -1.75 21.63 -3.51
N GLN A 373 -1.82 21.39 -4.82
CA GLN A 373 -3.05 21.55 -5.59
C GLN A 373 -4.16 20.63 -5.08
N ASP A 374 -3.88 19.35 -4.86
CA ASP A 374 -4.86 18.39 -4.35
C ASP A 374 -5.37 18.75 -2.95
N ALA A 375 -4.50 19.31 -2.10
CA ALA A 375 -4.90 19.78 -0.77
C ALA A 375 -5.82 21.00 -0.89
N MET A 376 -5.50 21.94 -1.78
CA MET A 376 -6.34 23.10 -2.06
C MET A 376 -7.72 22.69 -2.58
N GLU A 377 -7.81 21.75 -3.53
CA GLU A 377 -9.12 21.28 -4.03
C GLU A 377 -9.98 20.64 -2.91
N ARG A 378 -9.36 19.86 -2.02
CA ARG A 378 -10.03 19.35 -0.81
C ARG A 378 -10.47 20.48 0.11
N ASP A 379 -9.64 21.50 0.30
CA ASP A 379 -9.95 22.66 1.14
C ASP A 379 -11.14 23.45 0.61
N LEU A 380 -11.24 23.69 -0.71
CA LEU A 380 -12.42 24.31 -1.33
C LEU A 380 -13.68 23.49 -1.08
N GLY A 381 -13.58 22.15 -1.19
CA GLY A 381 -14.66 21.23 -0.87
C GLY A 381 -15.08 21.25 0.61
N ARG A 382 -14.11 21.40 1.53
CA ARG A 382 -14.37 21.57 2.98
C ARG A 382 -15.12 22.86 3.26
N ILE A 383 -14.71 23.97 2.64
CA ILE A 383 -15.42 25.26 2.76
C ILE A 383 -16.85 25.11 2.23
N ALA A 384 -17.04 24.61 1.01
CA ALA A 384 -18.37 24.40 0.44
C ALA A 384 -19.26 23.53 1.35
N SER A 385 -18.71 22.42 1.86
CA SER A 385 -19.41 21.54 2.79
C SER A 385 -19.76 22.26 4.10
N TYR A 386 -18.86 23.09 4.63
CA TYR A 386 -19.09 23.87 5.85
C TYR A 386 -20.30 24.81 5.72
N TYR A 387 -20.43 25.50 4.57
CA TYR A 387 -21.60 26.32 4.24
C TYR A 387 -22.88 25.49 4.05
N HIS A 388 -22.81 24.42 3.25
CA HIS A 388 -23.96 23.53 2.99
C HIS A 388 -24.50 22.84 4.26
N ASN A 389 -23.64 22.60 5.25
CA ASN A 389 -24.03 22.01 6.53
C ASN A 389 -24.67 23.02 7.49
N ARG A 390 -24.73 24.31 7.12
CA ARG A 390 -25.31 25.41 7.91
C ARG A 390 -26.45 26.14 7.18
N GLY A 391 -27.04 25.49 6.18
CA GLY A 391 -28.22 25.98 5.46
C GLY A 391 -27.91 26.74 4.17
N TYR A 392 -26.64 27.01 3.84
CA TYR A 392 -26.26 27.72 2.62
C TYR A 392 -26.13 26.73 1.45
N MET A 393 -27.27 26.25 0.94
CA MET A 393 -27.30 25.21 -0.12
C MET A 393 -26.78 25.69 -1.47
N ASP A 394 -26.94 26.99 -1.73
CA ASP A 394 -26.52 27.63 -2.98
C ASP A 394 -25.08 28.15 -2.92
N ALA A 395 -24.37 27.88 -1.81
CA ALA A 395 -23.00 28.34 -1.63
C ALA A 395 -22.08 27.75 -2.70
N LYS A 396 -21.29 28.62 -3.35
CA LYS A 396 -20.28 28.23 -4.33
C LYS A 396 -18.93 28.76 -3.91
N VAL A 397 -17.94 27.88 -3.89
CA VAL A 397 -16.54 28.23 -3.67
C VAL A 397 -15.85 28.15 -5.03
N GLY A 398 -15.42 29.29 -5.55
CA GLY A 398 -14.77 29.37 -6.86
C GLY A 398 -13.30 28.96 -6.81
N ARG A 399 -12.69 28.85 -8.00
CA ARG A 399 -11.25 28.53 -8.10
C ARG A 399 -10.42 29.67 -7.51
N PRO A 400 -9.39 29.36 -6.69
CA PRO A 400 -8.53 30.37 -6.10
C PRO A 400 -7.72 31.10 -7.17
N THR A 401 -7.57 32.41 -7.01
CA THR A 401 -6.58 33.19 -7.76
C THR A 401 -5.28 33.25 -6.97
N VAL A 402 -4.19 32.79 -7.58
CA VAL A 402 -2.87 32.76 -6.95
C VAL A 402 -2.01 33.87 -7.56
N ARG A 403 -1.53 34.80 -6.73
CA ARG A 403 -0.58 35.84 -7.11
C ARG A 403 0.76 35.56 -6.47
N ARG A 404 1.82 35.53 -7.28
CA ARG A 404 3.20 35.42 -6.78
C ARG A 404 3.83 36.81 -6.69
N LYS A 405 4.50 37.08 -5.57
CA LYS A 405 5.41 38.22 -5.39
C LYS A 405 6.67 37.68 -4.71
N ASP A 406 7.80 37.73 -5.40
CA ASP A 406 9.07 37.15 -4.94
C ASP A 406 8.93 35.65 -4.58
N ALA A 407 9.39 35.24 -3.39
CA ALA A 407 9.26 33.89 -2.82
C ALA A 407 7.91 33.65 -2.12
N GLU A 408 6.90 34.49 -2.34
CA GLU A 408 5.63 34.47 -1.61
C GLU A 408 4.40 34.34 -2.51
N LEU A 409 3.45 33.49 -2.10
CA LEU A 409 2.14 33.31 -2.74
C LEU A 409 1.03 33.97 -1.92
N TYR A 410 0.16 34.69 -2.62
CA TYR A 410 -1.05 35.30 -2.10
C TYR A 410 -2.24 34.64 -2.79
N ILE A 411 -3.10 33.98 -2.02
CA ILE A 411 -4.20 33.17 -2.52
C ILE A 411 -5.51 33.86 -2.14
N THR A 412 -6.36 34.13 -3.13
CA THR A 412 -7.72 34.66 -2.89
C THR A 412 -8.74 33.64 -3.34
N ILE A 413 -9.63 33.24 -2.43
CA ILE A 413 -10.69 32.25 -2.69
C ILE A 413 -12.04 33.00 -2.77
N PRO A 414 -12.66 33.08 -3.96
CA PRO A 414 -13.97 33.70 -4.11
C PRO A 414 -15.07 32.77 -3.58
N ILE A 415 -16.02 33.33 -2.81
CA ILE A 415 -17.15 32.64 -2.21
C ILE A 415 -18.44 33.40 -2.55
N GLU A 416 -19.42 32.70 -3.10
CA GLU A 416 -20.80 33.16 -3.21
C GLU A 416 -21.61 32.39 -2.16
N GLU A 417 -22.03 33.02 -1.05
CA GLU A 417 -22.67 32.29 0.06
C GLU A 417 -24.09 31.81 -0.27
N GLY A 418 -24.84 32.58 -1.05
CA GLY A 418 -26.26 32.34 -1.32
C GLY A 418 -27.14 32.55 -0.07
N ASN A 419 -28.42 32.17 -0.18
CA ASN A 419 -29.36 32.27 0.93
C ASN A 419 -29.17 31.12 1.93
N ARG A 420 -29.40 31.41 3.22
CA ARG A 420 -29.51 30.39 4.27
C ARG A 420 -30.94 29.85 4.33
N TYR A 421 -31.09 28.54 4.21
CA TYR A 421 -32.38 27.85 4.26
C TYR A 421 -32.58 27.07 5.56
N GLY A 422 -33.80 27.14 6.10
CA GLY A 422 -34.31 26.29 7.17
C GLY A 422 -34.80 24.93 6.65
N VAL A 423 -35.09 24.02 7.57
CA VAL A 423 -35.78 22.76 7.25
C VAL A 423 -37.28 23.03 7.12
N GLY A 424 -37.87 22.65 5.99
CA GLY A 424 -39.31 22.69 5.73
C GLY A 424 -39.98 21.35 6.07
N SER A 425 -40.85 20.85 5.20
CA SER A 425 -41.43 19.51 5.36
C SER A 425 -40.40 18.43 5.04
N VAL A 426 -40.23 17.46 5.94
CA VAL A 426 -39.42 16.26 5.69
C VAL A 426 -40.35 15.06 5.64
N ASP A 427 -40.21 14.26 4.58
CA ASP A 427 -41.09 13.12 4.38
C ASP A 427 -40.37 11.91 3.75
N ILE A 428 -40.99 10.72 3.86
CA ILE A 428 -40.48 9.46 3.31
C ILE A 428 -41.55 8.81 2.44
N GLU A 429 -41.18 8.43 1.22
CA GLU A 429 -41.99 7.62 0.29
C GLU A 429 -41.44 6.18 0.29
N GLN A 430 -42.20 5.27 0.91
CA GLN A 430 -41.84 3.86 1.09
C GLN A 430 -43.06 2.98 1.39
N ASP A 431 -42.96 1.68 1.11
CA ASP A 431 -44.07 0.72 1.24
C ASP A 431 -43.85 -0.42 2.25
N PHE A 432 -42.66 -0.52 2.86
CA PHE A 432 -42.27 -1.68 3.68
C PHE A 432 -42.62 -1.52 5.18
N PHE A 433 -42.20 -0.42 5.80
CA PHE A 433 -42.48 -0.14 7.21
C PHE A 433 -43.90 0.41 7.37
N LYS A 434 -44.66 -0.15 8.32
CA LYS A 434 -46.04 0.28 8.58
C LYS A 434 -46.13 1.62 9.30
N ASP A 435 -45.19 1.90 10.20
CA ASP A 435 -45.18 3.11 11.00
C ASP A 435 -44.19 4.13 10.43
N ARG A 436 -44.73 5.00 9.58
CA ARG A 436 -43.96 6.07 8.93
C ARG A 436 -43.55 7.16 9.91
N GLU A 437 -44.38 7.44 10.92
CA GLU A 437 -44.10 8.48 11.91
C GLU A 437 -42.95 8.07 12.83
N ASP A 438 -42.86 6.79 13.20
CA ASP A 438 -41.69 6.26 13.91
C ASP A 438 -40.40 6.47 13.10
N LEU A 439 -40.40 6.14 11.81
CA LEU A 439 -39.24 6.38 10.94
C LEU A 439 -38.83 7.86 10.88
N LEU A 440 -39.80 8.77 10.72
CA LEU A 440 -39.55 10.21 10.69
C LEU A 440 -38.98 10.73 12.03
N SER A 441 -39.45 10.19 13.16
CA SER A 441 -38.98 10.58 14.50
C SER A 441 -37.52 10.20 14.76
N ARG A 442 -37.00 9.19 14.03
CA ARG A 442 -35.61 8.70 14.11
C ARG A 442 -34.64 9.52 13.25
N LEU A 443 -35.14 10.23 12.23
CA LEU A 443 -34.30 11.12 11.43
C LEU A 443 -33.91 12.34 12.28
N GLN A 444 -32.65 12.75 12.20
CA GLN A 444 -32.17 13.91 12.93
C GLN A 444 -32.56 15.22 12.24
N ILE A 445 -32.64 15.23 10.90
CA ILE A 445 -32.98 16.41 10.11
C ILE A 445 -34.36 16.98 10.47
N THR A 446 -35.31 16.16 10.95
CA THR A 446 -36.64 16.61 11.41
C THR A 446 -36.59 17.44 12.70
N LYS A 447 -35.47 17.39 13.43
CA LYS A 447 -35.25 18.09 14.70
C LYS A 447 -34.41 19.36 14.54
N GLU A 448 -33.90 19.61 13.33
CA GLU A 448 -33.03 20.75 13.03
C GLU A 448 -33.84 21.93 12.51
N SER A 449 -33.48 23.13 12.97
CA SER A 449 -34.09 24.37 12.45
C SER A 449 -33.48 24.82 11.13
N VAL A 450 -32.24 24.42 10.86
CA VAL A 450 -31.46 24.84 9.70
C VAL A 450 -31.07 23.62 8.89
N PHE A 451 -31.23 23.70 7.57
CA PHE A 451 -30.90 22.58 6.70
C PHE A 451 -29.41 22.24 6.78
N SER A 452 -29.08 20.97 6.97
CA SER A 452 -27.70 20.48 6.96
C SER A 452 -27.58 19.29 6.02
N ARG A 453 -26.76 19.45 4.97
CA ARG A 453 -26.48 18.38 4.02
C ARG A 453 -25.82 17.17 4.68
N GLN A 454 -24.96 17.39 5.68
CA GLN A 454 -24.34 16.32 6.45
C GLN A 454 -25.35 15.51 7.24
N ILE A 455 -26.27 16.16 7.95
CA ILE A 455 -27.31 15.48 8.75
C ILE A 455 -28.22 14.68 7.82
N LEU A 456 -28.69 15.27 6.71
CA LEU A 456 -29.48 14.56 5.71
C LEU A 456 -28.75 13.31 5.19
N ARG A 457 -27.46 13.43 4.85
CA ARG A 457 -26.66 12.27 4.38
C ARG A 457 -26.53 11.19 5.46
N GLN A 458 -26.35 11.57 6.72
CA GLN A 458 -26.26 10.63 7.83
C GLN A 458 -27.59 9.91 8.05
N ASP A 459 -28.70 10.63 7.96
CA ASP A 459 -30.05 10.07 8.06
C ASP A 459 -30.36 9.12 6.90
N MET A 460 -29.99 9.48 5.67
CA MET A 460 -30.08 8.58 4.52
C MET A 460 -29.29 7.28 4.75
N LEU A 461 -28.05 7.36 5.23
CA LEU A 461 -27.24 6.17 5.53
C LEU A 461 -27.86 5.32 6.65
N LYS A 462 -28.38 5.93 7.72
CA LYS A 462 -29.10 5.20 8.78
C LYS A 462 -30.35 4.51 8.25
N LEU A 463 -31.08 5.16 7.34
CA LEU A 463 -32.26 4.59 6.71
C LEU A 463 -31.87 3.45 5.78
N THR A 464 -30.86 3.62 4.91
CA THR A 464 -30.27 2.55 4.10
C THR A 464 -29.89 1.34 4.95
N ASP A 465 -29.22 1.56 6.07
CA ASP A 465 -28.82 0.50 6.99
C ASP A 465 -30.00 -0.24 7.60
N LEU A 466 -31.06 0.49 7.97
CA LEU A 466 -32.27 -0.07 8.54
C LEU A 466 -33.01 -0.98 7.54
N TYR A 467 -33.07 -0.61 6.26
CA TYR A 467 -33.58 -1.49 5.20
C TYR A 467 -32.63 -2.67 4.94
N ALA A 468 -31.33 -2.41 4.88
CA ALA A 468 -30.33 -3.44 4.64
C ALA A 468 -30.30 -4.49 5.76
N ASP A 469 -30.61 -4.12 7.01
CA ASP A 469 -30.76 -5.04 8.15
C ASP A 469 -32.02 -5.92 8.07
N GLU A 470 -33.02 -5.51 7.28
CA GLU A 470 -34.20 -6.32 6.95
C GLU A 470 -33.97 -7.24 5.73
N GLY A 471 -32.75 -7.23 5.18
CA GLY A 471 -32.32 -8.03 4.03
C GLY A 471 -32.26 -7.28 2.70
N PHE A 472 -32.59 -5.99 2.65
CA PHE A 472 -32.55 -5.21 1.40
C PHE A 472 -31.15 -4.63 1.14
N ALA A 473 -30.20 -5.49 0.76
CA ALA A 473 -28.78 -5.12 0.60
C ALA A 473 -28.54 -4.00 -0.44
N TYR A 474 -29.44 -3.87 -1.42
CA TYR A 474 -29.36 -2.89 -2.49
C TYR A 474 -30.33 -1.71 -2.29
N ALA A 475 -30.81 -1.49 -1.06
CA ALA A 475 -31.68 -0.37 -0.75
C ALA A 475 -30.99 0.97 -1.08
N ASP A 476 -31.64 1.78 -1.91
CA ASP A 476 -31.19 3.11 -2.28
C ASP A 476 -32.19 4.16 -1.79
N ILE A 477 -31.68 5.15 -1.07
CA ILE A 477 -32.47 6.26 -0.54
C ILE A 477 -32.04 7.49 -1.32
N THR A 478 -32.93 7.99 -2.17
CA THR A 478 -32.65 9.18 -2.99
C THR A 478 -33.45 10.39 -2.47
N PRO A 479 -32.79 11.49 -2.09
CA PRO A 479 -33.49 12.69 -1.63
C PRO A 479 -33.99 13.53 -2.80
N ARG A 480 -35.29 13.81 -2.85
CA ARG A 480 -35.88 14.87 -3.66
C ARG A 480 -35.97 16.14 -2.82
N ILE A 481 -35.17 17.13 -3.20
CA ILE A 481 -35.04 18.40 -2.46
C ILE A 481 -35.75 19.50 -3.24
N GLU A 482 -36.72 20.15 -2.61
CA GLU A 482 -37.45 21.28 -3.16
C GLU A 482 -37.20 22.53 -2.30
N LYS A 483 -36.63 23.56 -2.92
CA LYS A 483 -36.34 24.83 -2.25
C LYS A 483 -37.54 25.76 -2.40
N ASP A 484 -37.93 26.39 -1.31
CA ASP A 484 -38.85 27.54 -1.29
C ASP A 484 -38.02 28.80 -1.02
N PRO A 485 -37.61 29.56 -2.06
CA PRO A 485 -36.75 30.74 -1.91
C PRO A 485 -37.43 31.87 -1.14
N ASP A 486 -38.76 31.98 -1.22
CA ASP A 486 -39.53 33.05 -0.58
C ASP A 486 -39.61 32.84 0.92
N LYS A 487 -39.89 31.59 1.36
CA LYS A 487 -39.90 31.23 2.78
C LYS A 487 -38.53 30.89 3.34
N LYS A 488 -37.51 30.75 2.48
CA LYS A 488 -36.16 30.27 2.82
C LYS A 488 -36.21 28.92 3.52
N LEU A 489 -37.03 28.01 3.02
CA LEU A 489 -37.17 26.64 3.54
C LEU A 489 -36.80 25.61 2.48
N VAL A 490 -36.41 24.43 2.94
CA VAL A 490 -36.08 23.29 2.09
C VAL A 490 -36.97 22.11 2.49
N ASN A 491 -37.82 21.69 1.57
CA ASN A 491 -38.63 20.49 1.71
C ASN A 491 -37.83 19.29 1.19
N VAL A 492 -37.84 18.20 1.94
CA VAL A 492 -37.08 16.98 1.63
C VAL A 492 -38.04 15.80 1.57
N MET A 493 -38.07 15.11 0.44
CA MET A 493 -38.78 13.84 0.28
C MET A 493 -37.76 12.74 0.01
N LEU A 494 -37.66 11.78 0.93
CA LEU A 494 -36.77 10.62 0.81
C LEU A 494 -37.51 9.51 0.06
N LEU A 495 -37.09 9.24 -1.18
CA LEU A 495 -37.62 8.16 -2.00
C LEU A 495 -36.84 6.88 -1.69
N VAL A 496 -37.52 5.83 -1.23
CA VAL A 496 -36.89 4.55 -0.91
C VAL A 496 -37.13 3.54 -2.03
N ASN A 497 -36.04 3.05 -2.63
CA ASN A 497 -36.07 1.90 -3.51
C ASN A 497 -35.38 0.73 -2.81
N THR A 498 -36.14 -0.29 -2.40
CA THR A 498 -35.61 -1.41 -1.61
C THR A 498 -34.82 -2.41 -2.45
N GLY A 499 -35.13 -2.54 -3.75
CA GLY A 499 -34.69 -3.69 -4.54
C GLY A 499 -35.21 -5.03 -4.00
N PRO A 500 -34.70 -6.18 -4.49
CA PRO A 500 -35.05 -7.50 -3.97
C PRO A 500 -34.45 -7.73 -2.57
N LYS A 501 -35.10 -8.57 -1.77
CA LYS A 501 -34.53 -9.06 -0.53
C LYS A 501 -33.41 -10.06 -0.84
N VAL A 502 -32.26 -9.86 -0.22
CA VAL A 502 -31.03 -10.60 -0.48
C VAL A 502 -30.69 -11.50 0.71
N THR A 503 -30.36 -12.75 0.41
CA THR A 503 -29.83 -13.73 1.35
C THR A 503 -28.38 -14.04 0.99
N LEU A 504 -27.53 -14.22 1.99
CA LEU A 504 -26.14 -14.61 1.76
C LEU A 504 -26.08 -16.08 1.33
N GLU A 505 -25.56 -16.36 0.15
CA GLU A 505 -25.45 -17.72 -0.39
C GLU A 505 -24.20 -18.41 0.17
N ARG A 506 -23.02 -17.87 -0.14
CA ARG A 506 -21.75 -18.42 0.32
C ARG A 506 -20.81 -17.35 0.86
N ILE A 507 -20.08 -17.69 1.92
CA ILE A 507 -18.98 -16.89 2.45
C ILE A 507 -17.66 -17.59 2.15
N GLU A 508 -16.88 -17.01 1.24
CA GLU A 508 -15.56 -17.48 0.87
C GLU A 508 -14.48 -16.69 1.64
N ILE A 509 -13.65 -17.38 2.41
CA ILE A 509 -12.54 -16.76 3.14
C ILE A 509 -11.23 -17.09 2.39
N VAL A 510 -10.44 -16.07 2.06
CA VAL A 510 -9.17 -16.20 1.34
C VAL A 510 -8.04 -15.40 1.98
N GLY A 511 -6.80 -15.83 1.75
CA GLY A 511 -5.59 -15.19 2.29
C GLY A 511 -5.19 -15.64 3.69
N ASN A 512 -6.00 -16.48 4.33
CA ASN A 512 -5.72 -17.10 5.64
C ASN A 512 -4.82 -18.33 5.50
N THR A 513 -3.52 -18.11 5.23
CA THR A 513 -2.55 -19.20 5.03
C THR A 513 -2.18 -19.95 6.32
N ARG A 514 -2.23 -19.27 7.47
CA ARG A 514 -1.88 -19.81 8.79
C ARG A 514 -3.10 -19.94 9.69
N THR A 515 -3.97 -18.94 9.66
CA THR A 515 -5.18 -18.84 10.47
C THR A 515 -6.25 -19.76 9.90
N ARG A 516 -6.82 -20.60 10.77
CA ARG A 516 -7.90 -21.50 10.37
C ARG A 516 -9.14 -20.70 9.98
N ASP A 517 -9.83 -21.12 8.92
CA ASP A 517 -11.08 -20.50 8.43
C ASP A 517 -12.07 -20.24 9.58
N LYS A 518 -12.27 -21.22 10.46
CA LYS A 518 -13.21 -21.11 11.60
C LYS A 518 -12.93 -19.92 12.53
N VAL A 519 -11.67 -19.48 12.64
CA VAL A 519 -11.28 -18.33 13.49
C VAL A 519 -11.80 -17.03 12.90
N ILE A 520 -11.81 -16.92 11.58
CA ILE A 520 -12.37 -15.77 10.85
C ILE A 520 -13.89 -15.89 10.81
N ARG A 521 -14.41 -17.07 10.43
CA ARG A 521 -15.85 -17.32 10.25
C ARG A 521 -16.66 -17.03 11.51
N ARG A 522 -16.16 -17.39 12.69
CA ARG A 522 -16.86 -17.13 13.97
C ARG A 522 -16.95 -15.65 14.36
N GLU A 523 -16.13 -14.78 13.77
CA GLU A 523 -16.21 -13.34 13.99
C GLU A 523 -17.22 -12.64 13.08
N LEU A 524 -17.69 -13.32 12.03
CA LEU A 524 -18.70 -12.80 11.14
C LEU A 524 -20.06 -12.76 11.86
N ARG A 525 -20.70 -11.59 11.83
CA ARG A 525 -22.07 -11.39 12.29
C ARG A 525 -23.09 -11.56 11.17
N VAL A 526 -22.62 -11.72 9.94
CA VAL A 526 -23.42 -12.20 8.80
C VAL A 526 -23.16 -13.68 8.61
N LYS A 527 -24.20 -14.45 8.23
CA LYS A 527 -24.10 -15.90 8.03
C LYS A 527 -24.65 -16.31 6.69
N GLU A 528 -24.12 -17.42 6.19
CA GLU A 528 -24.68 -18.12 5.04
C GLU A 528 -26.14 -18.52 5.33
N LEU A 529 -26.98 -18.41 4.31
CA LEU A 529 -28.41 -18.71 4.31
C LEU A 529 -29.27 -17.79 5.21
N GLU A 530 -28.70 -16.71 5.74
CA GLU A 530 -29.44 -15.67 6.45
C GLU A 530 -29.59 -14.41 5.56
N PRO A 531 -30.67 -13.60 5.75
CA PRO A 531 -30.79 -12.32 5.08
C PRO A 531 -29.57 -11.44 5.32
N PHE A 532 -29.20 -10.64 4.32
CA PHE A 532 -28.11 -9.68 4.49
C PHE A 532 -28.41 -8.72 5.64
N SER A 533 -27.36 -8.27 6.34
CA SER A 533 -27.46 -7.21 7.35
C SER A 533 -26.25 -6.29 7.24
N ALA A 534 -26.51 -4.99 7.08
CA ALA A 534 -25.46 -3.98 7.02
C ALA A 534 -24.77 -3.78 8.37
N SER A 535 -25.53 -3.82 9.48
CA SER A 535 -24.97 -3.75 10.82
C SER A 535 -24.14 -4.99 11.14
N GLY A 536 -24.60 -6.18 10.76
CA GLY A 536 -23.83 -7.43 10.82
C GLY A 536 -22.55 -7.34 10.00
N PHE A 537 -22.62 -6.85 8.77
CA PHE A 537 -21.45 -6.70 7.89
C PHE A 537 -20.38 -5.80 8.52
N ARG A 538 -20.76 -4.60 8.99
CA ARG A 538 -19.82 -3.67 9.65
C ARG A 538 -19.24 -4.23 10.94
N LYS A 539 -20.07 -4.87 11.77
CA LYS A 539 -19.60 -5.54 13.00
C LYS A 539 -18.60 -6.64 12.67
N SER A 540 -18.79 -7.38 11.57
CA SER A 540 -17.83 -8.40 11.11
C SER A 540 -16.46 -7.80 10.81
N VAL A 541 -16.42 -6.70 10.04
CA VAL A 541 -15.17 -5.96 9.74
C VAL A 541 -14.49 -5.49 11.04
N GLN A 542 -15.26 -4.87 11.94
CA GLN A 542 -14.72 -4.37 13.22
C GLN A 542 -14.14 -5.50 14.08
N ARG A 543 -14.84 -6.63 14.20
CA ARG A 543 -14.39 -7.78 15.00
C ARG A 543 -13.13 -8.42 14.42
N LEU A 544 -13.06 -8.58 13.09
CA LEU A 544 -11.88 -9.10 12.42
C LEU A 544 -10.66 -8.19 12.58
N ASN A 545 -10.84 -6.87 12.44
CA ASN A 545 -9.76 -5.91 12.69
C ASN A 545 -9.31 -5.93 14.16
N ARG A 546 -10.26 -6.08 15.10
CA ARG A 546 -9.97 -6.16 16.55
C ARG A 546 -9.16 -7.39 16.95
N LEU A 547 -9.14 -8.46 16.13
CA LEU A 547 -8.28 -9.62 16.39
C LEU A 547 -6.78 -9.26 16.33
N GLY A 548 -6.40 -8.29 15.49
CA GLY A 548 -4.99 -7.95 15.26
C GLY A 548 -4.18 -9.08 14.60
N TYR A 549 -4.85 -9.92 13.79
CA TYR A 549 -4.21 -11.01 13.04
C TYR A 549 -3.93 -10.65 11.58
N PHE A 550 -4.50 -9.55 11.10
CA PHE A 550 -4.52 -9.18 9.70
C PHE A 550 -4.09 -7.72 9.55
N GLU A 551 -3.24 -7.42 8.55
CA GLU A 551 -2.91 -6.04 8.16
C GLU A 551 -4.11 -5.37 7.49
N ASP A 552 -4.77 -6.13 6.61
CA ASP A 552 -5.92 -5.69 5.83
C ASP A 552 -7.05 -6.72 5.91
N VAL A 553 -8.28 -6.24 6.08
CA VAL A 553 -9.51 -7.04 6.06
C VAL A 553 -10.49 -6.39 5.08
N ASN A 554 -10.77 -7.07 3.97
CA ASN A 554 -11.68 -6.62 2.93
C ASN A 554 -12.83 -7.60 2.78
N LEU A 555 -14.05 -7.11 2.96
CA LEU A 555 -15.28 -7.86 2.69
C LEU A 555 -15.86 -7.37 1.38
N ILE A 556 -15.86 -8.23 0.37
CA ILE A 556 -16.25 -7.90 -1.00
C ILE A 556 -17.55 -8.64 -1.32
N PRO A 557 -18.71 -7.96 -1.31
CA PRO A 557 -19.96 -8.57 -1.75
C PRO A 557 -19.95 -8.75 -3.28
N SER A 558 -20.44 -9.89 -3.76
CA SER A 558 -20.61 -10.20 -5.18
C SER A 558 -21.97 -10.85 -5.44
N LYS A 559 -22.46 -10.74 -6.68
CA LYS A 559 -23.73 -11.37 -7.07
C LYS A 559 -23.61 -12.90 -6.93
N GLY A 560 -24.60 -13.52 -6.29
CA GLY A 560 -24.71 -14.97 -6.20
C GLY A 560 -25.35 -15.58 -7.45
N SER A 561 -25.89 -16.78 -7.30
CA SER A 561 -26.51 -17.56 -8.38
C SER A 561 -27.83 -16.97 -8.89
N SER A 562 -28.46 -16.06 -8.14
CA SER A 562 -29.67 -15.33 -8.55
C SER A 562 -29.66 -13.88 -8.02
N ALA A 563 -30.64 -13.06 -8.42
CA ALA A 563 -30.75 -11.66 -7.96
C ALA A 563 -31.10 -11.52 -6.46
N GLU A 564 -31.61 -12.58 -5.83
CA GLU A 564 -31.95 -12.65 -4.40
C GLU A 564 -30.82 -13.25 -3.55
N LEU A 565 -29.72 -13.66 -4.20
CA LEU A 565 -28.59 -14.32 -3.57
C LEU A 565 -27.32 -13.50 -3.74
N MET A 566 -26.52 -13.44 -2.68
CA MET A 566 -25.26 -12.71 -2.65
C MET A 566 -24.16 -13.57 -2.06
N ASP A 567 -23.03 -13.61 -2.75
CA ASP A 567 -21.81 -14.18 -2.21
C ASP A 567 -21.00 -13.11 -1.50
N LEU A 568 -20.24 -13.52 -0.49
CA LEU A 568 -19.35 -12.64 0.26
C LEU A 568 -17.94 -13.22 0.27
N LYS A 569 -17.01 -12.51 -0.37
CA LYS A 569 -15.59 -12.84 -0.30
C LYS A 569 -14.93 -12.05 0.83
N VAL A 570 -14.41 -12.75 1.83
CA VAL A 570 -13.63 -12.22 2.94
C VAL A 570 -12.15 -12.40 2.60
N GLU A 571 -11.51 -11.33 2.15
CA GLU A 571 -10.09 -11.31 1.80
C GLU A 571 -9.29 -10.72 2.95
N VAL A 572 -8.39 -11.52 3.51
CA VAL A 572 -7.52 -11.09 4.63
C VAL A 572 -6.06 -11.18 4.23
N LYS A 573 -5.26 -10.23 4.72
CA LYS A 573 -3.80 -10.28 4.62
C LYS A 573 -3.21 -10.53 5.99
N GLU A 574 -2.71 -11.74 6.24
CA GLU A 574 -2.16 -12.12 7.54
C GLU A 574 -0.91 -11.32 7.91
N MET A 575 -0.80 -10.95 9.18
CA MET A 575 0.36 -10.27 9.75
C MET A 575 1.08 -11.14 10.78
N ALA A 576 2.28 -10.73 11.20
CA ALA A 576 2.97 -11.38 12.30
C ALA A 576 2.20 -11.14 13.62
N THR A 577 1.69 -12.21 14.22
CA THR A 577 0.94 -12.16 15.50
C THR A 577 1.80 -12.46 16.72
N GLY A 578 3.07 -12.82 16.51
CA GLY A 578 4.05 -13.04 17.55
C GLY A 578 4.77 -11.75 17.90
N THR A 579 4.86 -11.44 19.19
CA THR A 579 5.56 -10.26 19.69
C THR A 579 6.62 -10.70 20.69
N PHE A 580 7.81 -10.15 20.52
CA PHE A 580 8.89 -10.19 21.50
C PHE A 580 9.09 -8.77 22.00
N SER A 581 8.89 -8.55 23.28
CA SER A 581 9.00 -7.23 23.90
C SER A 581 10.00 -7.32 25.03
N VAL A 582 10.99 -6.43 24.99
CA VAL A 582 11.93 -6.21 26.09
C VAL A 582 11.83 -4.75 26.47
N GLY A 583 11.60 -4.48 27.74
CA GLY A 583 11.49 -3.15 28.30
C GLY A 583 12.28 -3.05 29.58
N ALA A 584 12.66 -1.83 29.93
CA ALA A 584 13.10 -1.49 31.27
C ALA A 584 12.19 -0.38 31.78
N GLY A 585 11.46 -0.65 32.85
CA GLY A 585 10.64 0.33 33.54
C GLY A 585 11.38 0.86 34.75
N TYR A 586 11.00 2.05 35.18
CA TYR A 586 11.22 2.48 36.55
C TYR A 586 9.84 2.81 37.11
N SER A 587 9.62 2.62 38.40
CA SER A 587 8.45 3.21 39.05
C SER A 587 8.83 3.58 40.48
N SER A 588 8.09 4.49 41.07
CA SER A 588 8.27 4.87 42.47
C SER A 588 7.85 3.79 43.46
N VAL A 589 7.18 2.73 42.98
CA VAL A 589 6.72 1.60 43.78
C VAL A 589 7.69 0.41 43.63
N GLU A 590 8.07 0.08 42.40
CA GLU A 590 8.82 -1.15 42.07
C GLU A 590 10.31 -0.92 41.79
N ASN A 591 10.78 0.32 41.96
CA ASN A 591 12.10 0.77 41.55
C ASN A 591 12.39 0.42 40.07
N PHE A 592 13.64 0.12 39.73
CA PHE A 592 14.03 -0.25 38.38
C PHE A 592 13.64 -1.71 38.10
N MET A 593 12.98 -1.94 36.96
CA MET A 593 12.49 -3.25 36.53
C MET A 593 12.91 -3.54 35.09
N PHE A 594 13.43 -4.73 34.84
CA PHE A 594 13.51 -5.32 33.51
C PHE A 594 12.27 -6.17 33.23
N MET A 595 11.72 -6.03 32.04
CA MET A 595 10.52 -6.74 31.60
C MET A 595 10.81 -7.43 30.29
N GLY A 596 10.49 -8.72 30.21
CA GLY A 596 10.53 -9.50 28.98
C GLY A 596 9.17 -10.15 28.76
N GLU A 597 8.64 -10.04 27.55
CA GLU A 597 7.40 -10.71 27.15
C GLU A 597 7.59 -11.40 25.80
N ILE A 598 7.18 -12.66 25.73
CA ILE A 598 6.99 -13.39 24.49
C ILE A 598 5.53 -13.74 24.39
N SER A 599 4.86 -13.24 23.36
CA SER A 599 3.43 -13.44 23.17
C SER A 599 3.14 -13.89 21.75
N GLN A 600 2.22 -14.83 21.63
CA GLN A 600 1.72 -15.33 20.35
C GLN A 600 0.19 -15.31 20.42
N ARG A 601 -0.43 -14.30 19.79
CA ARG A 601 -1.89 -14.04 19.89
C ARG A 601 -2.76 -14.94 19.00
N ASN A 602 -2.15 -15.66 18.06
CA ASN A 602 -2.81 -16.62 17.17
C ASN A 602 -2.00 -17.93 17.08
N PHE A 603 -1.80 -18.56 18.24
CA PHE A 603 -0.99 -19.75 18.39
C PHE A 603 -1.50 -20.88 17.48
N LEU A 604 -0.61 -21.36 16.60
CA LEU A 604 -0.88 -22.39 15.58
C LEU A 604 -2.09 -22.08 14.67
N GLY A 605 -2.44 -20.80 14.50
CA GLY A 605 -3.58 -20.38 13.68
C GLY A 605 -4.96 -20.68 14.28
N LYS A 606 -5.05 -20.97 15.58
CA LYS A 606 -6.30 -21.35 16.26
C LYS A 606 -7.04 -20.18 16.93
N GLY A 607 -6.50 -18.97 16.85
CA GLY A 607 -6.99 -17.81 17.59
C GLY A 607 -6.76 -17.91 19.11
N GLN A 608 -5.86 -18.80 19.54
CA GLN A 608 -5.44 -18.96 20.93
C GLN A 608 -4.30 -18.00 21.23
N SER A 609 -4.26 -17.41 22.43
CA SER A 609 -3.12 -16.61 22.86
C SER A 609 -2.27 -17.37 23.87
N LEU A 610 -0.96 -17.39 23.66
CA LEU A 610 0.02 -17.88 24.63
C LEU A 610 1.01 -16.76 24.92
N THR A 611 1.13 -16.38 26.19
CA THR A 611 1.98 -15.27 26.63
C THR A 611 2.83 -15.73 27.80
N PHE A 612 4.14 -15.58 27.67
CA PHE A 612 5.09 -15.69 28.77
C PHE A 612 5.62 -14.30 29.09
N LYS A 613 5.55 -13.90 30.36
CA LYS A 613 6.03 -12.60 30.83
C LYS A 613 6.91 -12.77 32.06
N GLY A 614 8.10 -12.18 32.00
CA GLY A 614 9.02 -12.03 33.12
C GLY A 614 9.17 -10.55 33.48
N VAL A 615 9.16 -10.24 34.76
CA VAL A 615 9.48 -8.94 35.35
C VAL A 615 10.52 -9.19 36.43
N LEU A 616 11.65 -8.50 36.36
CA LEU A 616 12.76 -8.60 37.31
C LEU A 616 13.05 -7.19 37.83
N GLY A 617 12.77 -6.93 39.11
CA GLY A 617 12.99 -5.64 39.76
C GLY A 617 13.72 -5.78 41.08
N GLY A 618 13.96 -4.64 41.74
CA GLY A 618 14.47 -4.62 43.11
C GLY A 618 13.43 -5.12 44.12
N GLU A 619 12.17 -4.71 43.96
CA GLU A 619 11.08 -5.04 44.89
C GLU A 619 10.21 -6.21 44.41
N THR A 620 10.10 -6.42 43.09
CA THR A 620 9.25 -7.47 42.51
C THR A 620 9.97 -8.30 41.47
N THR A 621 9.94 -9.62 41.64
CA THR A 621 10.26 -10.60 40.61
C THR A 621 9.01 -11.39 40.26
N ARG A 622 8.63 -11.45 38.98
CA ARG A 622 7.42 -12.15 38.53
C ARG A 622 7.65 -12.88 37.22
N PHE A 623 7.36 -14.17 37.20
CA PHE A 623 7.21 -14.97 36.00
C PHE A 623 5.76 -15.43 35.86
N SER A 624 5.20 -15.31 34.66
CA SER A 624 3.84 -15.75 34.38
C SER A 624 3.72 -16.35 32.99
N LEU A 625 2.94 -17.41 32.90
CA LEU A 625 2.52 -18.07 31.67
C LEU A 625 1.00 -18.02 31.59
N ASN A 626 0.47 -17.39 30.54
CA ASN A 626 -0.95 -17.23 30.32
C ASN A 626 -1.36 -17.83 28.98
N PHE A 627 -2.34 -18.74 29.01
CA PHE A 627 -2.96 -19.34 27.84
C PHE A 627 -4.44 -18.99 27.79
N VAL A 628 -4.94 -18.56 26.63
CA VAL A 628 -6.37 -18.26 26.43
C VAL A 628 -6.89 -18.92 25.15
N GLU A 629 -7.98 -19.68 25.28
CA GLU A 629 -8.85 -20.14 24.19
C GLU A 629 -10.13 -19.28 24.22
N PRO A 630 -10.30 -18.31 23.30
CA PRO A 630 -11.44 -17.40 23.35
C PRO A 630 -12.79 -18.07 23.05
N TYR A 631 -12.81 -19.22 22.34
CA TYR A 631 -14.03 -19.93 21.97
C TYR A 631 -13.88 -21.44 22.21
N LEU A 632 -13.98 -21.85 23.48
CA LEU A 632 -13.89 -23.24 23.89
C LEU A 632 -14.97 -24.07 23.19
N ARG A 633 -14.52 -25.11 22.45
CA ARG A 633 -15.38 -25.98 21.64
C ARG A 633 -16.28 -25.21 20.65
N ASP A 634 -15.75 -24.12 20.09
CA ASP A 634 -16.44 -23.24 19.13
C ASP A 634 -17.74 -22.60 19.68
N THR A 635 -17.84 -22.50 21.02
CA THR A 635 -18.89 -21.73 21.71
C THR A 635 -18.38 -20.35 22.12
N GLN A 636 -19.27 -19.45 22.56
CA GLN A 636 -18.88 -18.13 23.08
C GLN A 636 -18.17 -18.19 24.45
N LEU A 637 -18.05 -19.38 25.05
CA LEU A 637 -17.35 -19.58 26.30
C LEU A 637 -15.83 -19.49 26.07
N SER A 638 -15.20 -18.52 26.69
CA SER A 638 -13.73 -18.42 26.75
C SER A 638 -13.17 -19.24 27.92
N PHE A 639 -11.98 -19.79 27.72
CA PHE A 639 -11.22 -20.55 28.70
C PHE A 639 -9.81 -19.98 28.81
N GLY A 640 -9.31 -19.80 30.03
CA GLY A 640 -7.97 -19.30 30.29
C GLY A 640 -7.30 -20.11 31.40
N ILE A 641 -5.98 -20.25 31.28
CA ILE A 641 -5.10 -20.80 32.31
C ILE A 641 -3.99 -19.78 32.54
N GLU A 642 -3.77 -19.43 33.78
CA GLU A 642 -2.62 -18.64 34.24
C GLU A 642 -1.80 -19.50 35.20
N ALA A 643 -0.49 -19.54 35.03
CA ALA A 643 0.45 -20.07 36.00
C ALA A 643 1.47 -18.96 36.29
N TYR A 644 1.78 -18.74 37.57
CA TYR A 644 2.68 -17.68 37.98
C TYR A 644 3.55 -18.11 39.16
N ASN A 645 4.71 -17.49 39.22
CA ASN A 645 5.60 -17.48 40.36
C ASN A 645 6.08 -16.03 40.53
N TRP A 646 5.82 -15.44 41.67
CA TRP A 646 6.32 -14.10 41.99
C TRP A 646 6.87 -14.01 43.42
N GLU A 647 7.67 -12.98 43.62
CA GLU A 647 8.26 -12.55 44.88
C GLU A 647 8.06 -11.04 44.94
N VAL A 648 7.56 -10.55 46.07
CA VAL A 648 7.35 -9.12 46.33
C VAL A 648 7.90 -8.79 47.71
N GLU A 649 8.84 -7.86 47.78
CA GLU A 649 9.38 -7.27 49.01
C GLU A 649 8.46 -6.11 49.42
N TYR A 650 7.82 -6.22 50.58
CA TYR A 650 7.09 -5.13 51.23
C TYR A 650 7.94 -4.54 52.35
N ASP A 651 7.59 -3.34 52.83
CA ASP A 651 8.28 -2.68 53.93
C ASP A 651 8.45 -3.58 55.17
N ASP A 652 7.44 -4.41 55.48
CA ASP A 652 7.35 -5.20 56.72
C ASP A 652 7.58 -6.72 56.54
N TYR A 653 7.58 -7.23 55.29
CA TYR A 653 7.72 -8.66 54.98
C TYR A 653 8.01 -8.93 53.50
N THR A 654 8.61 -10.08 53.19
CA THR A 654 8.73 -10.60 51.83
C THR A 654 7.67 -11.67 51.58
N LYS A 655 7.00 -11.61 50.42
CA LYS A 655 6.00 -12.58 50.00
C LYS A 655 6.45 -13.32 48.74
N GLU A 656 6.68 -14.61 48.88
CA GLU A 656 6.85 -15.54 47.77
C GLU A 656 5.52 -16.25 47.48
N SER A 657 5.14 -16.37 46.22
CA SER A 657 3.90 -17.05 45.87
C SER A 657 3.99 -17.75 44.52
N MET A 658 3.64 -19.03 44.53
CA MET A 658 3.53 -19.89 43.36
C MET A 658 2.09 -20.37 43.24
N GLY A 659 1.44 -19.99 42.13
CA GLY A 659 0.02 -20.20 41.97
C GLY A 659 -0.40 -20.43 40.53
N GLY A 660 -1.68 -20.74 40.40
CA GLY A 660 -2.34 -20.89 39.12
C GLY A 660 -3.81 -20.55 39.20
N ALA A 661 -4.37 -20.15 38.06
CA ALA A 661 -5.77 -19.87 37.95
C ALA A 661 -6.37 -20.43 36.66
N VAL A 662 -7.59 -20.94 36.76
CA VAL A 662 -8.43 -21.30 35.62
C VAL A 662 -9.57 -20.30 35.53
N ARG A 663 -9.81 -19.76 34.33
CA ARG A 663 -10.86 -18.77 34.10
C ARG A 663 -11.80 -19.19 32.99
N PHE A 664 -13.09 -19.14 33.27
CA PHE A 664 -14.16 -19.22 32.27
C PHE A 664 -14.79 -17.84 32.09
N GLY A 665 -15.01 -17.41 30.86
CA GLY A 665 -15.63 -16.11 30.60
C GLY A 665 -16.67 -16.18 29.50
N TYR A 666 -17.80 -15.50 29.68
CA TYR A 666 -18.90 -15.52 28.72
C TYR A 666 -19.34 -14.08 28.41
N PRO A 667 -19.36 -13.67 27.12
CA PRO A 667 -19.88 -12.37 26.73
C PRO A 667 -21.41 -12.38 26.83
N LEU A 668 -21.98 -11.52 27.68
CA LEU A 668 -23.43 -11.34 27.77
C LEU A 668 -23.94 -10.49 26.61
N ASN A 669 -23.14 -9.52 26.17
CA ASN A 669 -23.31 -8.78 24.92
C ASN A 669 -21.92 -8.34 24.40
N ASP A 670 -21.88 -7.40 23.43
CA ASP A 670 -20.62 -6.97 22.82
C ASP A 670 -19.71 -6.16 23.79
N ASP A 671 -20.27 -5.55 24.85
CA ASP A 671 -19.57 -4.67 25.79
C ASP A 671 -19.52 -5.21 27.23
N LEU A 672 -20.39 -6.17 27.56
CA LEU A 672 -20.60 -6.75 28.89
C LEU A 672 -20.18 -8.22 28.91
N ARG A 673 -19.29 -8.59 29.83
CA ARG A 673 -18.78 -9.96 30.00
C ARG A 673 -18.86 -10.38 31.45
N THR A 674 -19.25 -11.63 31.69
CA THR A 674 -19.12 -12.26 33.01
C THR A 674 -18.01 -13.29 33.02
N PHE A 675 -17.51 -13.65 34.20
CA PHE A 675 -16.49 -14.68 34.36
C PHE A 675 -16.61 -15.42 35.68
N VAL A 676 -16.01 -16.61 35.71
CA VAL A 676 -15.69 -17.39 36.91
C VAL A 676 -14.20 -17.69 36.86
N LYS A 677 -13.47 -17.41 37.93
CA LYS A 677 -12.05 -17.67 38.13
C LYS A 677 -11.89 -18.62 39.31
N LEU A 678 -11.14 -19.68 39.15
CA LEU A 678 -10.71 -20.59 40.21
C LEU A 678 -9.22 -20.35 40.42
N ARG A 679 -8.81 -19.95 41.62
CA ARG A 679 -7.41 -19.69 41.97
C ARG A 679 -6.94 -20.70 43.01
N MET A 680 -5.72 -21.18 42.83
CA MET A 680 -4.96 -21.95 43.82
C MET A 680 -3.58 -21.32 43.95
N ASP A 681 -3.19 -20.98 45.16
CA ASP A 681 -1.98 -20.23 45.46
C ASP A 681 -1.31 -20.84 46.68
N ASN A 682 0.00 -21.10 46.58
CA ASN A 682 0.83 -21.39 47.74
C ASN A 682 1.72 -20.19 47.99
N THR A 683 1.64 -19.65 49.19
CA THR A 683 2.35 -18.44 49.61
C THR A 683 3.26 -18.77 50.79
N ASP A 684 4.47 -18.26 50.77
CA ASP A 684 5.37 -18.26 51.91
C ASP A 684 5.75 -16.82 52.25
N MET A 685 5.79 -16.49 53.54
CA MET A 685 6.08 -15.14 54.02
C MET A 685 7.35 -15.16 54.89
N SER A 686 8.35 -14.39 54.49
CA SER A 686 9.65 -14.28 55.15
C SER A 686 9.97 -12.84 55.55
N ASP A 687 11.13 -12.63 56.17
CA ASP A 687 11.65 -11.31 56.56
C ASP A 687 10.74 -10.51 57.50
N VAL A 688 9.93 -11.22 58.29
CA VAL A 688 9.03 -10.63 59.29
C VAL A 688 9.79 -10.36 60.59
N SER A 689 9.64 -9.14 61.12
CA SER A 689 10.22 -8.74 62.41
C SER A 689 9.63 -9.54 63.60
N ASP A 690 10.48 -9.88 64.57
CA ASP A 690 10.03 -10.45 65.86
C ASP A 690 9.09 -9.52 66.62
N TYR A 691 9.09 -8.21 66.29
CA TYR A 691 8.20 -7.19 66.86
C TYR A 691 7.00 -6.83 65.98
N ALA A 692 6.84 -7.51 64.84
CA ALA A 692 5.73 -7.25 63.94
C ALA A 692 4.37 -7.45 64.60
N SER A 693 3.35 -6.77 64.06
CA SER A 693 1.96 -6.86 64.45
C SER A 693 1.44 -8.29 64.43
N THR A 694 0.42 -8.54 65.24
CA THR A 694 -0.18 -9.89 65.32
C THR A 694 -0.79 -10.31 63.97
N ILE A 695 -1.33 -9.35 63.21
CA ILE A 695 -1.90 -9.59 61.87
C ILE A 695 -0.84 -10.10 60.89
N ILE A 696 0.36 -9.51 60.90
CA ILE A 696 1.48 -9.96 60.05
C ILE A 696 1.93 -11.35 60.49
N LYS A 697 2.18 -11.56 61.79
CA LYS A 697 2.63 -12.87 62.31
C LYS A 697 1.63 -13.98 62.03
N ASP A 698 0.35 -13.74 62.25
CA ASP A 698 -0.72 -14.69 61.95
C ASP A 698 -0.79 -15.03 60.45
N SER A 699 -0.37 -14.11 59.58
CA SER A 699 -0.31 -14.35 58.14
C SER A 699 0.87 -15.23 57.71
N GLN A 700 1.90 -15.40 58.54
CA GLN A 700 3.03 -16.28 58.25
C GLN A 700 2.63 -17.75 58.25
N ASP A 701 1.65 -18.12 59.06
CA ASP A 701 1.14 -19.49 59.17
C ASP A 701 0.11 -19.84 58.06
N ILE A 702 -0.15 -18.91 57.12
CA ILE A 702 -1.13 -19.07 56.05
C ILE A 702 -0.41 -19.39 54.74
N HIS A 703 -0.30 -20.68 54.42
CA HIS A 703 0.48 -21.15 53.28
C HIS A 703 -0.32 -21.40 52.01
N SER A 704 -1.64 -21.64 52.12
CA SER A 704 -2.47 -21.98 50.95
C SER A 704 -3.74 -21.15 50.84
N THR A 705 -3.93 -20.51 49.69
CA THR A 705 -5.17 -19.84 49.31
C THR A 705 -5.84 -20.57 48.15
N ARG A 706 -7.10 -20.96 48.34
CA ARG A 706 -7.95 -21.52 47.29
C ARG A 706 -9.23 -20.71 47.22
N SER A 707 -9.51 -20.14 46.05
CA SER A 707 -10.64 -19.22 45.90
C SER A 707 -11.41 -19.40 44.61
N VAL A 708 -12.68 -19.01 44.66
CA VAL A 708 -13.55 -18.81 43.50
C VAL A 708 -13.94 -17.34 43.43
N SER A 709 -13.68 -16.72 42.29
CA SER A 709 -14.10 -15.35 42.01
C SER A 709 -15.06 -15.31 40.83
N THR A 710 -16.09 -14.48 40.91
CA THR A 710 -16.98 -14.18 39.78
C THR A 710 -17.25 -12.70 39.69
N GLY A 711 -17.58 -12.22 38.49
CA GLY A 711 -17.80 -10.80 38.30
C GLY A 711 -18.28 -10.45 36.91
N ILE A 712 -18.42 -9.15 36.70
CA ILE A 712 -18.87 -8.53 35.47
C ILE A 712 -17.83 -7.48 35.05
N LEU A 713 -17.52 -7.44 33.76
CA LEU A 713 -16.71 -6.43 33.10
C LEU A 713 -17.56 -5.71 32.06
N TYR A 714 -17.51 -4.39 32.06
CA TYR A 714 -18.20 -3.53 31.08
C TYR A 714 -17.19 -2.56 30.48
N ASP A 715 -16.91 -2.68 29.18
CA ASP A 715 -15.94 -1.83 28.47
C ASP A 715 -16.55 -1.30 27.17
N THR A 716 -16.70 0.02 27.09
CA THR A 716 -17.18 0.73 25.89
C THR A 716 -16.16 1.78 25.41
N ARG A 717 -14.90 1.66 25.83
CA ARG A 717 -13.86 2.63 25.46
C ARG A 717 -13.63 2.63 23.96
N ASN A 718 -13.48 3.83 23.40
CA ASN A 718 -13.20 3.99 21.97
C ASN A 718 -11.77 3.63 21.57
N ASP A 719 -10.82 3.71 22.49
CA ASP A 719 -9.43 3.29 22.33
C ASP A 719 -8.97 2.61 23.63
N TYR A 720 -8.25 1.49 23.53
CA TYR A 720 -7.81 0.74 24.71
C TYR A 720 -6.65 1.40 25.45
N TYR A 721 -5.74 2.06 24.73
CA TYR A 721 -4.51 2.64 25.29
C TYR A 721 -4.66 4.12 25.61
N ASN A 722 -5.37 4.89 24.79
CA ASN A 722 -5.58 6.32 24.96
C ASN A 722 -7.06 6.70 24.78
N PRO A 723 -7.93 6.29 25.71
CA PRO A 723 -9.38 6.51 25.60
C PRO A 723 -9.71 8.01 25.65
N SER A 724 -10.68 8.42 24.83
CA SER A 724 -11.25 9.78 24.89
C SER A 724 -12.74 9.78 25.19
N HIS A 725 -13.38 8.62 25.12
CA HIS A 725 -14.78 8.43 25.42
C HIS A 725 -15.06 6.99 25.84
N GLY A 726 -15.98 6.80 26.79
CA GLY A 726 -16.54 5.50 27.14
C GLY A 726 -16.25 5.07 28.58
N TRP A 727 -16.71 3.87 28.92
CA TRP A 727 -16.65 3.30 30.26
C TRP A 727 -15.68 2.13 30.33
N ASN A 728 -15.06 1.92 31.49
CA ASN A 728 -14.33 0.70 31.81
C ASN A 728 -14.59 0.35 33.28
N ASN A 729 -15.51 -0.58 33.50
CA ASN A 729 -16.02 -0.90 34.83
C ASN A 729 -15.85 -2.38 35.13
N ARG A 730 -15.56 -2.70 36.39
CA ARG A 730 -15.45 -4.07 36.90
C ARG A 730 -16.06 -4.16 38.28
N ILE A 731 -16.86 -5.19 38.49
CA ILE A 731 -17.33 -5.60 39.82
C ILE A 731 -17.05 -7.08 39.96
N SER A 732 -16.42 -7.50 41.06
CA SER A 732 -16.16 -8.91 41.34
C SER A 732 -16.27 -9.24 42.82
N ILE A 733 -16.71 -10.45 43.09
CA ILE A 733 -16.69 -11.09 44.40
C ILE A 733 -15.74 -12.29 44.34
N GLU A 734 -14.99 -12.50 45.41
CA GLU A 734 -14.09 -13.61 45.62
C GLU A 734 -14.37 -14.27 46.97
N TYR A 735 -14.42 -15.60 46.98
CA TYR A 735 -14.66 -16.43 48.15
C TYR A 735 -13.50 -17.42 48.30
N ALA A 736 -12.85 -17.43 49.45
CA ALA A 736 -11.78 -18.35 49.81
C ALA A 736 -12.11 -19.14 51.08
N GLY A 737 -11.59 -20.37 51.18
CA GLY A 737 -11.81 -21.26 52.33
C GLY A 737 -13.10 -22.08 52.25
N GLY A 738 -13.59 -22.57 53.40
CA GLY A 738 -14.79 -23.39 53.52
C GLY A 738 -14.69 -24.70 52.71
N LEU A 739 -15.61 -24.87 51.76
CA LEU A 739 -15.66 -26.04 50.88
C LEU A 739 -14.43 -26.17 49.96
N LEU A 740 -13.66 -25.09 49.77
CA LEU A 740 -12.46 -25.08 48.92
C LEU A 740 -11.22 -25.56 49.68
N SER A 741 -11.26 -25.61 51.02
CA SER A 741 -10.10 -25.83 51.90
C SER A 741 -9.00 -24.76 51.67
N GLY A 742 -7.81 -24.97 52.23
CA GLY A 742 -6.76 -23.94 52.34
C GLY A 742 -6.77 -23.26 53.72
N ASP A 743 -5.69 -22.54 54.00
CA ASP A 743 -5.46 -21.88 55.30
C ASP A 743 -6.12 -20.50 55.33
N SER A 744 -6.21 -19.85 54.16
CA SER A 744 -6.92 -18.58 53.97
C SER A 744 -8.43 -18.76 53.91
N ALA A 745 -9.18 -17.92 54.61
CA ALA A 745 -10.63 -17.83 54.50
C ALA A 745 -11.11 -16.38 54.49
N PHE A 746 -11.76 -15.97 53.40
CA PHE A 746 -12.29 -14.61 53.27
C PHE A 746 -13.37 -14.50 52.20
N VAL A 747 -14.15 -13.43 52.30
CA VAL A 747 -15.02 -12.91 51.23
C VAL A 747 -14.51 -11.53 50.86
N LYS A 748 -14.23 -11.30 49.58
CA LYS A 748 -13.72 -10.03 49.06
C LYS A 748 -14.59 -9.52 47.92
N LEU A 749 -15.10 -8.30 48.06
CA LEU A 749 -15.86 -7.57 47.05
C LEU A 749 -15.02 -6.40 46.55
N GLU A 750 -14.91 -6.24 45.24
CA GLU A 750 -14.20 -5.13 44.61
C GLU A 750 -15.03 -4.53 43.48
N GLY A 751 -15.05 -3.20 43.42
CA GLY A 751 -15.71 -2.43 42.39
C GLY A 751 -14.82 -1.30 41.88
N ALA A 752 -14.72 -1.16 40.57
CA ALA A 752 -14.03 -0.05 39.92
C ALA A 752 -14.86 0.49 38.76
N VAL A 753 -14.96 1.80 38.66
CA VAL A 753 -15.65 2.53 37.59
C VAL A 753 -14.70 3.56 37.00
N SER A 754 -14.55 3.56 35.68
CA SER A 754 -13.81 4.57 34.94
C SER A 754 -14.68 5.13 33.82
N TYR A 755 -14.74 6.45 33.70
CA TYR A 755 -15.49 7.14 32.66
C TYR A 755 -14.66 8.25 32.01
N TYR A 756 -14.57 8.20 30.68
CA TYR A 756 -13.88 9.18 29.86
C TYR A 756 -14.92 9.99 29.07
N HIS A 757 -14.78 11.31 29.09
CA HIS A 757 -15.68 12.23 28.40
C HIS A 757 -14.92 13.40 27.77
N PRO A 758 -15.15 13.74 26.48
CA PRO A 758 -14.58 14.93 25.88
C PRO A 758 -15.29 16.18 26.42
N ILE A 759 -14.64 16.93 27.32
CA ILE A 759 -15.22 18.15 27.90
C ILE A 759 -15.14 19.31 26.91
N TRP A 760 -14.03 19.43 26.17
CA TRP A 760 -13.86 20.48 25.16
C TRP A 760 -12.87 20.12 24.06
N LYS A 761 -13.33 20.05 22.81
CA LYS A 761 -12.52 19.66 21.65
C LYS A 761 -11.75 18.35 21.89
N SER A 762 -10.44 18.44 22.15
CA SER A 762 -9.56 17.30 22.42
C SER A 762 -9.17 17.18 23.91
N VAL A 763 -9.72 18.03 24.78
CA VAL A 763 -9.57 17.95 26.24
C VAL A 763 -10.58 16.95 26.78
N ILE A 764 -10.10 15.99 27.56
CA ILE A 764 -10.84 14.84 28.07
C ILE A 764 -10.90 14.97 29.59
N GLY A 765 -12.10 14.87 30.14
CA GLY A 765 -12.30 14.57 31.55
C GLY A 765 -12.28 13.08 31.76
N HIS A 766 -11.57 12.63 32.78
CA HIS A 766 -11.59 11.24 33.22
C HIS A 766 -11.89 11.17 34.71
N ILE A 767 -12.84 10.34 35.07
CA ILE A 767 -13.19 10.04 36.46
C ILE A 767 -12.97 8.56 36.67
N ARG A 768 -12.19 8.21 37.69
CA ARG A 768 -12.05 6.83 38.18
C ARG A 768 -12.42 6.78 39.64
N ALA A 769 -13.21 5.78 40.03
CA ALA A 769 -13.54 5.51 41.41
C ALA A 769 -13.38 4.02 41.69
N GLY A 770 -12.82 3.68 42.85
CA GLY A 770 -12.65 2.30 43.30
C GLY A 770 -13.15 2.12 44.73
N THR A 771 -13.71 0.96 45.01
CA THR A 771 -14.13 0.57 46.36
C THR A 771 -13.89 -0.92 46.57
N GLY A 772 -13.65 -1.30 47.81
CA GLY A 772 -13.41 -2.68 48.20
C GLY A 772 -13.89 -2.95 49.61
N TYR A 773 -14.30 -4.19 49.85
CA TYR A 773 -14.61 -4.74 51.16
C TYR A 773 -14.09 -6.17 51.24
N VAL A 774 -13.38 -6.50 52.32
CA VAL A 774 -12.91 -7.84 52.61
C VAL A 774 -13.20 -8.16 54.07
N THR A 775 -13.64 -9.39 54.32
CA THR A 775 -13.91 -9.89 55.65
C THR A 775 -13.44 -11.33 55.78
N GLU A 776 -13.08 -11.71 57.00
CA GLU A 776 -12.66 -13.07 57.32
C GLU A 776 -13.82 -14.07 57.14
N GLY A 777 -13.49 -15.24 56.59
CA GLY A 777 -14.42 -16.34 56.37
C GLY A 777 -14.55 -17.25 57.60
N SER A 778 -15.41 -18.26 57.51
CA SER A 778 -15.73 -19.11 58.67
C SER A 778 -14.70 -20.20 59.01
N SER A 779 -13.68 -20.44 58.19
CA SER A 779 -12.77 -21.59 58.35
C SER A 779 -11.37 -21.34 57.77
N GLY A 780 -10.51 -20.69 58.55
CA GLY A 780 -9.20 -20.17 58.14
C GLY A 780 -9.02 -18.75 58.67
N LYS A 781 -8.00 -18.04 58.21
CA LYS A 781 -7.77 -16.62 58.57
C LYS A 781 -7.72 -15.72 57.33
N LEU A 782 -7.96 -14.42 57.50
CA LEU A 782 -7.73 -13.42 56.45
C LEU A 782 -6.26 -13.00 56.44
N PRO A 783 -5.46 -13.37 55.42
CA PRO A 783 -4.06 -12.94 55.35
C PRO A 783 -3.92 -11.45 55.05
N ILE A 784 -2.85 -10.83 55.56
CA ILE A 784 -2.55 -9.40 55.37
C ILE A 784 -2.46 -9.02 53.89
N TYR A 785 -1.87 -9.88 53.06
CA TYR A 785 -1.70 -9.63 51.63
C TYR A 785 -3.01 -9.71 50.81
N GLU A 786 -4.15 -10.01 51.43
CA GLU A 786 -5.48 -9.89 50.82
C GLU A 786 -6.26 -8.66 51.31
N ARG A 787 -5.75 -7.91 52.29
CA ARG A 787 -6.30 -6.64 52.77
C ARG A 787 -6.02 -5.51 51.77
N PHE A 788 -6.67 -4.36 51.96
CA PHE A 788 -6.53 -3.23 51.04
C PHE A 788 -5.47 -2.23 51.49
N PHE A 789 -4.68 -1.78 50.52
CA PHE A 789 -3.64 -0.78 50.66
C PHE A 789 -3.81 0.27 49.57
N LEU A 790 -3.73 1.55 49.93
CA LEU A 790 -3.85 2.67 48.99
C LEU A 790 -2.54 3.48 48.91
N GLY A 791 -2.45 4.28 47.85
CA GLY A 791 -1.25 5.01 47.43
C GLY A 791 -0.73 4.54 46.07
N GLY A 792 0.05 5.38 45.41
CA GLY A 792 0.63 5.11 44.10
C GLY A 792 -0.31 5.42 42.92
N ILE A 793 0.18 5.11 41.72
CA ILE A 793 -0.36 5.63 40.44
C ILE A 793 -1.76 5.13 40.08
N ASP A 794 -2.19 4.04 40.72
CA ASP A 794 -3.50 3.43 40.51
C ASP A 794 -4.56 3.80 41.54
N SER A 795 -4.23 4.59 42.56
CA SER A 795 -5.19 5.03 43.58
C SER A 795 -5.03 6.50 43.95
N VAL A 796 -4.21 6.86 44.94
CA VAL A 796 -3.98 8.24 45.37
C VAL A 796 -2.52 8.61 45.13
N ARG A 797 -2.28 9.32 44.02
CA ARG A 797 -0.94 9.70 43.57
C ARG A 797 -0.27 10.66 44.54
N GLY A 798 1.05 10.59 44.68
CA GLY A 798 1.79 11.43 45.63
C GLY A 798 2.01 10.77 46.99
N TYR A 799 1.22 9.75 47.33
CA TYR A 799 1.51 8.83 48.45
C TYR A 799 2.15 7.57 47.88
N LYS A 800 3.19 7.04 48.53
CA LYS A 800 3.76 5.74 48.14
C LYS A 800 2.70 4.64 48.29
N TYR A 801 2.80 3.58 47.49
CA TYR A 801 1.91 2.43 47.63
C TYR A 801 2.01 1.87 49.06
N GLY A 802 0.87 1.45 49.64
CA GLY A 802 0.84 0.98 51.02
C GLY A 802 0.77 2.08 52.07
N ARG A 803 1.14 3.33 51.75
CA ARG A 803 1.26 4.40 52.75
C ARG A 803 -0.08 4.80 53.35
N ILE A 804 -1.14 4.79 52.54
CA ILE A 804 -2.50 5.02 53.02
C ILE A 804 -3.01 3.65 53.47
N SER A 805 -2.92 3.41 54.77
CA SER A 805 -3.21 2.14 55.43
C SER A 805 -3.42 2.37 56.94
N PRO A 806 -4.33 1.64 57.60
CA PRO A 806 -4.37 1.58 59.06
C PRO A 806 -3.04 1.06 59.62
N THR A 807 -2.61 1.59 60.76
CA THR A 807 -1.45 1.09 61.49
C THR A 807 -1.88 0.38 62.78
N ASP A 808 -1.12 -0.63 63.22
CA ASP A 808 -1.37 -1.29 64.50
C ASP A 808 -0.73 -0.47 65.64
N PRO A 809 -1.53 0.19 66.51
CA PRO A 809 -0.99 1.02 67.59
C PRO A 809 -0.27 0.22 68.67
N ASN A 810 -0.37 -1.12 68.66
CA ASN A 810 0.31 -2.01 69.60
C ASN A 810 1.63 -2.55 69.05
N SER A 811 1.95 -2.29 67.78
CA SER A 811 3.25 -2.60 67.19
C SER A 811 4.29 -1.56 67.61
N LEU A 812 5.55 -1.97 67.78
CA LEU A 812 6.64 -1.05 68.15
C LEU A 812 7.09 -0.16 66.97
N ASP A 813 6.80 -0.61 65.74
CA ASP A 813 7.28 0.00 64.50
C ASP A 813 6.15 0.69 63.68
N ASP A 814 4.94 0.83 64.24
CA ASP A 814 3.76 1.42 63.58
C ASP A 814 3.42 0.72 62.25
N ASP A 815 3.42 -0.63 62.30
CA ASP A 815 3.24 -1.53 61.18
C ASP A 815 1.94 -1.24 60.44
N ARG A 816 1.99 -1.25 59.10
CA ARG A 816 0.83 -1.00 58.24
C ARG A 816 0.08 -2.30 57.98
N VAL A 817 -1.09 -2.44 58.58
CA VAL A 817 -1.84 -3.71 58.56
C VAL A 817 -2.89 -3.79 57.45
N GLY A 818 -3.13 -2.73 56.69
CA GLY A 818 -4.13 -2.71 55.61
C GLY A 818 -5.56 -2.62 56.14
N GLY A 819 -6.50 -2.19 55.30
CA GLY A 819 -7.91 -2.03 55.66
C GLY A 819 -8.81 -3.17 55.19
N ASN A 820 -9.90 -3.40 55.92
CA ASN A 820 -11.03 -4.25 55.48
C ASN A 820 -11.87 -3.53 54.42
N TYR A 821 -11.89 -2.20 54.43
CA TYR A 821 -12.56 -1.38 53.43
C TYR A 821 -11.57 -0.47 52.72
N MET A 822 -11.86 -0.15 51.46
CA MET A 822 -11.18 0.93 50.74
C MET A 822 -12.16 1.75 49.89
N GLY A 823 -11.81 3.01 49.67
CA GLY A 823 -12.48 3.88 48.72
C GLY A 823 -11.53 4.94 48.17
N PHE A 824 -11.54 5.16 46.86
CA PHE A 824 -10.79 6.26 46.24
C PHE A 824 -11.51 6.83 45.01
N ILE A 825 -11.19 8.08 44.68
CA ILE A 825 -11.64 8.80 43.50
C ILE A 825 -10.42 9.52 42.89
N GLN A 826 -10.23 9.38 41.57
CA GLN A 826 -9.27 10.11 40.76
C GLN A 826 -10.04 10.96 39.74
N LEU A 827 -9.86 12.26 39.78
CA LEU A 827 -10.41 13.22 38.82
C LEU A 827 -9.28 13.76 37.97
N GLU A 828 -9.39 13.61 36.65
CA GLU A 828 -8.33 13.95 35.71
C GLU A 828 -8.85 14.86 34.60
N THR A 829 -8.04 15.84 34.22
CA THR A 829 -8.17 16.60 32.98
C THR A 829 -6.97 16.30 32.09
N ILE A 830 -7.21 15.61 30.98
CA ILE A 830 -6.20 15.17 30.02
C ILE A 830 -6.30 16.06 28.78
N PHE A 831 -5.19 16.63 28.34
CA PHE A 831 -5.14 17.53 27.18
C PHE A 831 -3.94 17.22 26.28
N PRO A 832 -4.10 17.28 24.95
CA PRO A 832 -3.02 16.92 24.04
C PRO A 832 -1.93 18.00 24.04
N LEU A 833 -0.69 17.58 24.28
CA LEU A 833 0.50 18.41 24.09
C LEU A 833 0.96 18.30 22.63
N LEU A 834 1.14 17.06 22.13
CA LEU A 834 1.50 16.73 20.75
C LEU A 834 0.67 15.55 20.24
N LYS A 835 -0.45 15.85 19.58
CA LYS A 835 -1.43 14.85 19.11
C LYS A 835 -0.84 13.83 18.14
N ASN A 836 0.09 14.26 17.27
CA ASN A 836 0.77 13.40 16.30
C ASN A 836 1.77 12.43 16.92
N MET A 837 2.25 12.70 18.15
CA MET A 837 3.18 11.85 18.88
C MET A 837 2.50 11.09 20.03
N GLY A 838 1.19 11.24 20.21
CA GLY A 838 0.46 10.63 21.32
C GLY A 838 0.88 11.17 22.69
N LEU A 839 1.36 12.42 22.77
CA LEU A 839 1.80 13.06 24.01
C LEU A 839 0.67 13.94 24.59
N ASN A 840 0.26 13.65 25.82
CA ASN A 840 -0.78 14.34 26.56
C ASN A 840 -0.22 14.88 27.89
N GLY A 841 -0.73 16.03 28.32
CA GLY A 841 -0.59 16.53 29.69
C GLY A 841 -1.81 16.13 30.50
N VAL A 842 -1.62 15.99 31.81
CA VAL A 842 -2.67 15.63 32.77
C VAL A 842 -2.57 16.57 33.96
N ILE A 843 -3.71 17.06 34.45
CA ILE A 843 -3.84 17.59 35.80
C ILE A 843 -4.80 16.66 36.53
N PHE A 844 -4.46 16.25 37.75
CA PHE A 844 -5.28 15.35 38.54
C PHE A 844 -5.55 15.86 39.96
N LEU A 845 -6.65 15.38 40.53
CA LEU A 845 -7.03 15.48 41.93
C LEU A 845 -7.44 14.09 42.40
N ASP A 846 -6.71 13.53 43.35
CA ASP A 846 -6.98 12.21 43.88
C ASP A 846 -7.36 12.31 45.35
N MET A 847 -8.31 11.48 45.77
CA MET A 847 -8.69 11.33 47.17
C MET A 847 -8.97 9.87 47.48
N GLY A 848 -8.65 9.43 48.70
CA GLY A 848 -8.98 8.07 49.10
C GLY A 848 -8.61 7.78 50.54
N ASN A 849 -9.15 6.67 51.03
CA ASN A 849 -8.86 6.13 52.34
C ASN A 849 -9.14 4.63 52.41
N CYS A 850 -8.51 3.94 53.37
CA CYS A 850 -8.81 2.56 53.72
C CYS A 850 -8.81 2.39 55.24
N TRP A 851 -9.78 1.64 55.75
CA TRP A 851 -10.07 1.52 57.18
C TRP A 851 -10.43 0.08 57.57
N ASP A 852 -10.44 -0.20 58.87
CA ASP A 852 -10.74 -1.52 59.43
C ASP A 852 -12.07 -1.53 60.20
N ASP A 853 -12.62 -2.70 60.52
CA ASP A 853 -13.88 -2.87 61.25
C ASP A 853 -13.84 -2.28 62.67
N ASP A 854 -12.67 -2.27 63.32
CA ASP A 854 -12.47 -1.76 64.68
C ASP A 854 -12.21 -0.24 64.75
N ASN A 855 -12.06 0.42 63.60
CA ASN A 855 -11.80 1.86 63.50
C ASN A 855 -12.99 2.57 62.84
N ASP A 856 -13.75 3.35 63.62
CA ASP A 856 -14.84 4.19 63.09
C ASP A 856 -14.30 5.08 61.96
N TYR A 857 -15.00 5.08 60.81
CA TYR A 857 -14.72 5.94 59.65
C TYR A 857 -14.53 7.42 60.02
N GLU A 858 -15.16 7.88 61.12
CA GLU A 858 -15.06 9.24 61.65
C GLU A 858 -13.65 9.62 62.18
N ASN A 859 -12.81 8.64 62.51
CA ASN A 859 -11.46 8.86 63.07
C ASN A 859 -10.33 8.82 62.03
N GLN A 860 -10.63 8.64 60.74
CA GLN A 860 -9.59 8.56 59.70
C GLN A 860 -9.63 9.71 58.69
N THR A 861 -8.48 10.35 58.50
CA THR A 861 -8.29 11.47 57.58
C THR A 861 -8.26 10.99 56.13
N THR A 862 -9.30 11.33 55.35
CA THR A 862 -9.27 11.10 53.89
C THR A 862 -8.08 11.81 53.26
N ARG A 863 -7.19 11.05 52.62
CA ARG A 863 -6.00 11.58 51.98
C ARG A 863 -6.37 12.25 50.67
N LEU A 864 -5.70 13.36 50.38
CA LEU A 864 -5.99 14.21 49.23
C LEU A 864 -4.68 14.66 48.59
N SER A 865 -4.57 14.50 47.28
CA SER A 865 -3.44 14.99 46.51
C SER A 865 -3.86 15.63 45.20
N VAL A 866 -3.04 16.55 44.70
CA VAL A 866 -3.24 17.23 43.42
C VAL A 866 -1.92 17.28 42.68
N GLY A 867 -1.93 17.21 41.36
CA GLY A 867 -0.67 17.18 40.64
C GLY A 867 -0.74 17.31 39.12
N PRO A 868 0.36 17.73 38.48
CA PRO A 868 0.53 17.62 37.04
C PRO A 868 1.13 16.26 36.63
N GLY A 869 0.95 15.92 35.36
CA GLY A 869 1.54 14.73 34.76
C GLY A 869 1.65 14.80 33.24
N ILE A 870 2.41 13.87 32.67
CA ILE A 870 2.63 13.68 31.25
C ILE A 870 2.35 12.21 30.91
N ARG A 871 1.58 11.98 29.85
CA ARG A 871 1.34 10.65 29.28
C ARG A 871 1.82 10.60 27.84
N TRP A 872 2.60 9.59 27.47
CA TRP A 872 3.17 9.47 26.13
C TRP A 872 2.98 8.06 25.55
N LEU A 873 2.19 7.96 24.48
CA LEU A 873 2.07 6.74 23.70
C LEU A 873 3.32 6.57 22.81
N SER A 874 4.41 6.10 23.41
CA SER A 874 5.68 5.93 22.69
C SER A 874 5.64 4.68 21.78
N PRO A 875 6.58 4.56 20.82
CA PRO A 875 6.73 3.33 20.03
C PRO A 875 6.98 2.07 20.88
N MET A 876 7.50 2.23 22.10
CA MET A 876 7.77 1.14 23.04
C MET A 876 6.59 0.85 23.99
N GLY A 877 5.52 1.65 23.91
CA GLY A 877 4.31 1.52 24.72
C GLY A 877 3.95 2.79 25.52
N PRO A 878 2.80 2.75 26.22
CA PRO A 878 2.31 3.85 27.07
C PRO A 878 3.28 4.19 28.22
N LEU A 879 3.60 5.48 28.40
CA LEU A 879 4.39 6.03 29.50
C LEU A 879 3.57 7.05 30.31
N ARG A 880 3.60 6.99 31.64
CA ARG A 880 2.98 7.97 32.55
C ARG A 880 4.01 8.50 33.52
N ILE A 881 4.13 9.82 33.65
CA ILE A 881 4.95 10.51 34.65
C ILE A 881 4.05 11.50 35.38
N GLU A 882 3.87 11.36 36.68
CA GLU A 882 2.86 12.11 37.43
C GLU A 882 3.48 12.58 38.75
N TRP A 883 3.32 13.85 39.12
CA TRP A 883 3.88 14.43 40.35
C TRP A 883 2.76 14.84 41.28
N GLY A 884 2.54 14.10 42.36
CA GLY A 884 1.49 14.40 43.34
C GLY A 884 1.99 15.25 44.49
N PHE A 885 1.25 16.31 44.81
CA PHE A 885 1.41 17.12 46.02
C PHE A 885 0.34 16.73 47.03
N ASN A 886 0.75 16.33 48.23
CA ASN A 886 -0.13 15.82 49.27
C ASN A 886 -0.69 16.99 50.08
N ILE A 887 -2.00 17.23 49.96
CA ILE A 887 -2.69 18.37 50.56
C ILE A 887 -3.19 18.04 51.96
N ASN A 888 -3.75 16.84 52.16
CA ASN A 888 -4.24 16.37 53.45
C ASN A 888 -3.46 15.13 53.88
N LYS A 889 -2.40 15.32 54.66
CA LYS A 889 -1.42 14.29 55.01
C LYS A 889 -1.30 14.15 56.52
N ASP A 890 -1.01 12.94 57.02
CA ASP A 890 -0.74 12.73 58.44
C ASP A 890 0.76 12.92 58.74
N GLU A 891 1.12 12.83 60.03
CA GLU A 891 2.51 12.92 60.47
C GLU A 891 3.35 11.77 59.86
N GLY A 892 4.52 12.10 59.31
CA GLY A 892 5.39 11.15 58.60
C GLY A 892 5.08 10.96 57.11
N ASP A 893 3.97 11.48 56.58
CA ASP A 893 3.70 11.43 55.14
C ASP A 893 4.56 12.46 54.36
N ASP A 894 5.06 12.03 53.19
CA ASP A 894 5.79 12.89 52.25
C ASP A 894 4.94 14.09 51.82
N SER A 895 5.55 15.25 51.56
CA SER A 895 4.83 16.44 51.05
C SER A 895 4.47 16.34 49.56
N SER A 896 5.26 15.58 48.80
CA SER A 896 5.02 15.29 47.39
C SER A 896 5.80 14.06 46.96
N ASN A 897 5.31 13.32 45.98
CA ASN A 897 6.03 12.20 45.40
C ASN A 897 5.89 12.17 43.87
N TRP A 898 6.95 11.75 43.20
CA TRP A 898 6.94 11.48 41.76
C TRP A 898 6.57 10.04 41.51
N GLU A 899 5.75 9.82 40.49
CA GLU A 899 5.33 8.51 40.07
C GLU A 899 5.57 8.33 38.58
N PHE A 900 6.04 7.14 38.23
CA PHE A 900 6.39 6.80 36.87
C PHE A 900 5.92 5.38 36.56
N ARG A 901 5.40 5.18 35.36
CA ARG A 901 5.01 3.86 34.84
C ARG A 901 5.28 3.78 33.34
N MET A 902 5.85 2.65 32.92
CA MET A 902 5.97 2.28 31.51
C MET A 902 5.24 0.96 31.25
N GLY A 903 4.39 0.92 30.23
CA GLY A 903 3.52 -0.20 29.89
C GLY A 903 2.13 -0.12 30.56
N GLY A 904 1.16 -0.87 30.03
CA GLY A 904 -0.25 -0.84 30.49
C GLY A 904 -1.15 0.09 29.67
N SER A 905 -2.35 0.42 30.15
CA SER A 905 -3.24 1.45 29.56
C SER A 905 -3.15 2.77 30.34
N PHE A 906 -3.52 3.89 29.70
CA PHE A 906 -3.55 5.23 30.34
C PHE A 906 -4.75 5.53 31.22
#